data_AF-M0PBY7-F1
#
_entry.id   AF-M0PBY7-F1
#
_cell.length_a   1.000
_cell.length_b   1.000
_cell.length_c   1.000
_cell.angle_alpha   90.00
_cell.angle_beta   90.00
_cell.angle_gamma   90.00
#
_symmetry.space_group_name_H-M   'P 1'
#
loop_
_entity.id
_entity.type
_entity.pdbx_description
1 polymer ?
#
loop_
_entity_poly.entity_id
_entity_poly.type
_entity_poly.pdbx_seq_one_letter_code
_entity_poly.pdbx_strand_id
1 'polypeptide(L)'
;MAVIVLVACLLVGAVAPVAVAGGIGSAGSAPASSADSAGTGAVDDAVMGETAASEVSASEVSAGETPARGAISPGLRSVDGTVELVVRFEGDAKVGSTDAEGPGESGTVSTEGLKTAAANSQADFDRFADRHHAVTVDRHFWLANAMLVTVDTDRVPIDRLLEVRGVERVHENFRVELDSATADDGGGSVGGSGSVAGPDPDFASTTSASTNATYGVDMVRAPDVWTTFDTRGEGATVAVIDTGIDPDHPDLTVSGWAEYNASGALVSEGPEHAYDEDGHGTHVAGSVAGGNGSGTAIGVAPAADLYGIKTFDESGEGATFVQVLAGMEHAMDESSVDVLQMSLGADGTFAEFVEPVRNARDAGKIVVAASGNRGPGTSSSPGNVYDATAVGAVDRNRDAAYFSGGQTLNGTEDWNWSRVDDRSGPPDDWPEKYVVPDVAAPGVSVNSSVPGGGYERFDGTSMAAPHVSGVAALMISASPRDVTDDELHETIRTTANHPDGATAPDARYGTGIVDGFAAVSAVAPAYDVSDLSVPATVERPGPLNATATVTNTGRAGGDNRTVELRLTDPENASNVTVLTEENVSIASGNETTVPLNGTVPSGFGTGETTVTIASPEDAATGSIRIAEAVGTVNGTVTDADTNATLSGIDVAVENGTETVGTAVTGPDGAYEVAVPATNLTVTASNATYAPADETVSLAESGDTATANVSLALRNGTLAGGVDASDGGDPPTNATVTVTNESGSEVAAVESGAEGTYAVDLRPGAYDVTADAPDFDPTTETGVQIEPNATTDPGFRLGPRPATVFGTVVNSSGGEPIAGATTTVGSASNVTDADGTYSLAVDRGTRTVTAAADGYANSSQSVDLAANETREVNASLAPRAVFSVRELTGPSDIERGESGEFTVSVRNDGRAAGDATVDVDVTPGGSASPNPTTITGVAVGETDAGSFTVSVGSDAETGAYELTATTDDDSRSLSFEVSGGDSDDDSGGDGGSDDGSSDDGSGGDGSSGGGGGARAPSSDGTDDTEESSTEPDETNETDETNETDETNETGETDPTNETEDVGSVGDDPIDDESADIEGGTVDAEPSSDGETDADGGATDSETDGETEDTQNGDDEAAAESDSETSDDVPGFGFAAGIAAVLVTALVTCRSAG
;
A
#
# COMPACT_ATOMS: atom_id res chain seq x y z
N MET A 1 56.82 15.00 -41.27
CA MET A 1 58.17 14.83 -41.88
C MET A 1 58.18 13.45 -42.53
N ALA A 2 58.63 13.29 -43.78
CA ALA A 2 58.33 12.09 -44.58
C ALA A 2 59.51 11.09 -44.69
N VAL A 3 59.19 9.78 -44.64
CA VAL A 3 59.99 8.66 -45.15
C VAL A 3 59.01 7.66 -45.80
N ILE A 4 59.44 6.98 -46.87
CA ILE A 4 58.56 6.28 -47.82
C ILE A 4 59.23 4.97 -48.33
N VAL A 5 58.44 3.90 -48.49
CA VAL A 5 58.66 2.70 -49.35
C VAL A 5 59.84 1.74 -49.03
N LEU A 6 59.53 0.45 -48.80
CA LEU A 6 59.74 -0.61 -49.81
C LEU A 6 58.97 -1.92 -49.51
N VAL A 7 58.68 -2.69 -50.56
CA VAL A 7 57.83 -3.90 -50.58
C VAL A 7 58.59 -5.12 -51.11
N ALA A 8 58.32 -6.33 -50.60
CA ALA A 8 58.62 -7.60 -51.27
C ALA A 8 57.67 -8.72 -50.78
N CYS A 9 57.19 -9.58 -51.69
CA CYS A 9 56.19 -10.63 -51.42
C CYS A 9 56.76 -12.06 -51.56
N LEU A 10 55.88 -13.09 -51.40
CA LEU A 10 56.05 -14.57 -51.45
C LEU A 10 55.98 -15.21 -50.04
N LEU A 11 55.23 -16.30 -49.76
CA LEU A 11 54.54 -17.28 -50.63
C LEU A 11 53.27 -17.89 -49.97
N VAL A 12 52.33 -18.31 -50.85
CA VAL A 12 51.15 -19.19 -50.71
C VAL A 12 51.15 -20.21 -49.55
N GLY A 13 49.97 -20.39 -48.91
CA GLY A 13 49.60 -21.64 -48.22
C GLY A 13 48.32 -21.55 -47.36
N ALA A 14 47.23 -22.20 -47.77
CA ALA A 14 45.97 -22.28 -47.01
C ALA A 14 45.67 -23.74 -46.58
N VAL A 15 45.26 -23.95 -45.32
CA VAL A 15 44.63 -25.19 -44.80
C VAL A 15 43.73 -24.83 -43.62
N ALA A 16 42.58 -25.51 -43.48
CA ALA A 16 41.65 -25.38 -42.34
C ALA A 16 42.05 -26.26 -41.13
N PRO A 17 41.50 -26.03 -39.93
CA PRO A 17 41.71 -26.89 -38.76
C PRO A 17 40.59 -27.92 -38.56
N VAL A 18 40.95 -29.17 -38.26
CA VAL A 18 40.03 -30.20 -37.70
C VAL A 18 40.74 -30.98 -36.59
N ALA A 19 40.15 -30.97 -35.40
CA ALA A 19 40.21 -31.96 -34.31
C ALA A 19 41.56 -32.42 -33.65
N VAL A 20 41.66 -32.10 -32.33
CA VAL A 20 41.83 -33.07 -31.20
C VAL A 20 43.24 -33.52 -30.69
N ALA A 21 43.37 -33.51 -29.34
CA ALA A 21 44.30 -34.21 -28.41
C ALA A 21 45.81 -33.84 -28.39
N GLY A 22 46.53 -33.69 -27.26
CA GLY A 22 46.26 -33.93 -25.84
C GLY A 22 47.56 -34.19 -25.03
N GLY A 23 47.65 -33.72 -23.76
CA GLY A 23 48.74 -34.02 -22.80
C GLY A 23 49.95 -33.05 -22.79
N ILE A 24 50.83 -33.01 -21.76
CA ILE A 24 51.00 -33.88 -20.58
C ILE A 24 51.65 -33.14 -19.36
N GLY A 25 50.99 -33.13 -18.17
CA GLY A 25 51.57 -33.14 -16.80
C GLY A 25 52.44 -31.96 -16.27
N SER A 26 52.77 -31.85 -14.96
CA SER A 26 52.33 -32.45 -13.67
C SER A 26 53.23 -31.86 -12.51
N ALA A 27 53.05 -31.97 -11.18
CA ALA A 27 52.09 -32.60 -10.24
C ALA A 27 52.21 -32.00 -8.80
N GLY A 28 51.23 -32.22 -7.90
CA GLY A 28 51.35 -32.10 -6.42
C GLY A 28 50.48 -31.02 -5.76
N SER A 29 49.85 -31.20 -4.59
CA SER A 29 49.86 -32.32 -3.61
C SER A 29 48.48 -32.50 -2.91
N ALA A 30 48.29 -33.60 -2.15
CA ALA A 30 47.00 -34.07 -1.57
C ALA A 30 46.88 -33.82 -0.03
N PRO A 31 45.82 -34.25 0.73
CA PRO A 31 45.44 -35.68 0.94
C PRO A 31 43.94 -36.06 1.22
N ALA A 32 43.62 -37.36 1.03
CA ALA A 32 42.63 -38.21 1.76
C ALA A 32 41.10 -37.90 1.73
N SER A 33 40.15 -38.87 1.78
CA SER A 33 40.22 -40.35 1.67
C SER A 33 38.87 -41.05 1.39
N SER A 34 38.86 -41.98 0.40
CA SER A 34 38.17 -43.29 0.22
C SER A 34 36.89 -43.73 1.00
N ALA A 35 36.05 -44.70 0.57
CA ALA A 35 35.59 -45.27 -0.74
C ALA A 35 35.16 -46.77 -0.63
N ASP A 36 34.10 -47.18 -1.36
CA ASP A 36 33.82 -48.53 -1.97
C ASP A 36 32.59 -48.35 -2.90
N SER A 37 32.46 -48.82 -4.17
CA SER A 37 32.57 -50.15 -4.83
C SER A 37 31.46 -51.17 -4.44
N ALA A 38 30.91 -52.06 -5.28
CA ALA A 38 30.82 -52.26 -6.75
C ALA A 38 29.74 -53.37 -7.02
N GLY A 39 29.22 -53.72 -8.22
CA GLY A 39 29.38 -53.25 -9.62
C GLY A 39 28.98 -54.36 -10.65
N THR A 40 28.99 -54.05 -11.96
CA THR A 40 28.77 -54.96 -13.15
C THR A 40 27.33 -55.42 -13.50
N GLY A 41 27.07 -55.64 -14.81
CA GLY A 41 25.91 -56.41 -15.33
C GLY A 41 25.31 -55.90 -16.66
N ALA A 42 25.22 -56.76 -17.69
CA ALA A 42 24.47 -56.50 -18.94
C ALA A 42 24.13 -57.82 -19.67
N VAL A 43 22.84 -58.07 -19.99
CA VAL A 43 22.32 -59.12 -20.90
C VAL A 43 20.81 -58.91 -21.19
N ASP A 44 20.38 -59.31 -22.40
CA ASP A 44 19.06 -59.78 -22.87
C ASP A 44 17.72 -59.18 -22.36
N ASP A 45 17.00 -58.56 -23.31
CA ASP A 45 15.72 -58.99 -23.93
C ASP A 45 14.51 -59.49 -23.10
N ALA A 46 13.32 -59.27 -23.67
CA ALA A 46 12.00 -59.90 -23.48
C ALA A 46 10.97 -59.40 -22.41
N VAL A 47 10.02 -58.58 -22.91
CA VAL A 47 8.53 -58.63 -22.74
C VAL A 47 7.86 -58.57 -21.34
N MET A 48 6.68 -57.91 -21.30
CA MET A 48 5.71 -57.71 -20.19
C MET A 48 6.06 -56.53 -19.24
N GLY A 49 5.09 -55.77 -18.71
CA GLY A 49 3.63 -55.81 -18.86
C GLY A 49 2.94 -54.65 -18.13
N GLU A 50 1.60 -54.60 -18.15
CA GLU A 50 0.77 -53.49 -17.59
C GLU A 50 1.00 -53.21 -16.09
N THR A 51 0.99 -51.92 -15.72
CA THR A 51 0.56 -51.44 -14.39
C THR A 51 -0.38 -50.25 -14.55
N ALA A 52 -1.49 -50.26 -13.80
CA ALA A 52 -2.67 -49.41 -14.01
C ALA A 52 -2.45 -47.91 -13.80
N ALA A 53 -3.32 -47.10 -14.42
CA ALA A 53 -3.50 -45.70 -14.09
C ALA A 53 -4.07 -45.52 -12.66
N SER A 54 -3.77 -44.39 -12.03
CA SER A 54 -4.47 -43.93 -10.83
C SER A 54 -5.57 -42.96 -11.23
N GLU A 55 -6.80 -43.22 -10.78
CA GLU A 55 -7.92 -42.31 -11.00
C GLU A 55 -7.76 -41.03 -10.17
N VAL A 56 -8.14 -39.89 -10.73
CA VAL A 56 -8.34 -38.63 -10.00
C VAL A 56 -9.84 -38.32 -10.06
N SER A 57 -10.46 -38.13 -8.91
CA SER A 57 -11.92 -38.00 -8.80
C SER A 57 -12.44 -36.75 -9.51
N ALA A 58 -13.43 -36.92 -10.38
CA ALA A 58 -14.20 -35.81 -10.92
C ALA A 58 -15.17 -35.25 -9.86
N SER A 59 -15.15 -33.94 -9.67
CA SER A 59 -16.23 -33.19 -9.03
C SER A 59 -16.56 -31.96 -9.87
N GLU A 60 -17.80 -31.93 -10.37
CA GLU A 60 -18.50 -30.72 -10.85
C GLU A 60 -17.83 -29.94 -11.99
N VAL A 61 -17.55 -30.64 -13.10
CA VAL A 61 -17.51 -29.99 -14.42
C VAL A 61 -18.90 -29.43 -14.71
N SER A 62 -19.01 -28.12 -14.92
CA SER A 62 -20.27 -27.47 -15.27
C SER A 62 -20.81 -28.00 -16.61
N ALA A 63 -22.14 -28.22 -16.68
CA ALA A 63 -22.77 -28.90 -17.80
C ALA A 63 -23.03 -27.95 -18.98
N GLY A 64 -21.98 -27.71 -19.78
CA GLY A 64 -22.07 -27.28 -21.18
C GLY A 64 -22.82 -25.98 -21.46
N GLU A 65 -22.09 -24.87 -21.48
CA GLU A 65 -22.44 -23.80 -22.41
C GLU A 65 -22.47 -24.38 -23.83
N THR A 66 -23.53 -24.07 -24.57
CA THR A 66 -23.66 -24.49 -25.97
C THR A 66 -22.78 -23.58 -26.81
N PRO A 67 -21.95 -24.11 -27.73
CA PRO A 67 -21.12 -23.28 -28.61
C PRO A 67 -21.92 -22.14 -29.24
N ALA A 68 -21.36 -20.94 -29.21
CA ALA A 68 -22.06 -19.73 -29.62
C ALA A 68 -22.52 -19.86 -31.08
N ARG A 69 -23.81 -19.60 -31.35
CA ARG A 69 -24.40 -19.73 -32.70
C ARG A 69 -23.83 -18.75 -33.74
N GLY A 70 -22.89 -17.88 -33.36
CA GLY A 70 -22.09 -17.07 -34.27
C GLY A 70 -20.91 -17.84 -34.90
N ALA A 71 -20.30 -18.78 -34.17
CA ALA A 71 -19.00 -19.39 -34.47
C ALA A 71 -18.93 -20.32 -35.71
N ILE A 72 -20.00 -20.41 -36.51
CA ILE A 72 -20.01 -21.11 -37.80
C ILE A 72 -20.47 -20.12 -38.88
N SER A 73 -19.76 -19.94 -39.99
CA SER A 73 -20.21 -19.06 -41.10
C SER A 73 -21.65 -19.38 -41.53
N PRO A 74 -22.50 -18.37 -41.85
CA PRO A 74 -23.88 -18.60 -42.29
C PRO A 74 -24.02 -19.58 -43.47
N GLY A 75 -23.08 -19.60 -44.42
CA GLY A 75 -23.08 -20.53 -45.55
C GLY A 75 -22.98 -22.01 -45.14
N LEU A 76 -22.17 -22.32 -44.12
CA LEU A 76 -21.94 -23.68 -43.63
C LEU A 76 -23.11 -24.27 -42.82
N ARG A 77 -24.02 -23.44 -42.29
CA ARG A 77 -25.10 -23.86 -41.37
C ARG A 77 -26.21 -24.73 -42.01
N SER A 78 -26.12 -25.05 -43.30
CA SER A 78 -27.09 -25.88 -44.03
C SER A 78 -26.48 -26.69 -45.17
N VAL A 79 -25.26 -27.20 -45.01
CA VAL A 79 -24.55 -27.97 -46.05
C VAL A 79 -24.47 -29.45 -45.69
N ASP A 80 -25.15 -30.28 -46.49
CA ASP A 80 -25.19 -31.74 -46.35
C ASP A 80 -24.13 -32.42 -47.25
N GLY A 81 -23.42 -33.42 -46.72
CA GLY A 81 -22.46 -34.25 -47.46
C GLY A 81 -20.99 -33.93 -47.15
N THR A 82 -20.09 -34.13 -48.12
CA THR A 82 -18.66 -33.83 -47.94
C THR A 82 -18.37 -32.36 -48.27
N VAL A 83 -17.81 -31.64 -47.30
CA VAL A 83 -17.61 -30.19 -47.32
C VAL A 83 -16.16 -29.87 -46.89
N GLU A 84 -15.50 -28.97 -47.61
CA GLU A 84 -14.23 -28.35 -47.21
C GLU A 84 -14.53 -27.08 -46.41
N LEU A 85 -13.88 -26.90 -45.26
CA LEU A 85 -14.03 -25.73 -44.40
C LEU A 85 -12.70 -25.40 -43.70
N VAL A 86 -12.62 -24.21 -43.12
CA VAL A 86 -11.48 -23.79 -42.29
C VAL A 86 -11.90 -23.78 -40.83
N VAL A 87 -11.08 -24.39 -39.99
CA VAL A 87 -11.21 -24.38 -38.52
C VAL A 87 -10.15 -23.42 -37.98
N ARG A 88 -10.55 -22.49 -37.12
CA ARG A 88 -9.64 -21.54 -36.44
C ARG A 88 -9.59 -21.84 -34.96
N PHE A 89 -8.44 -21.57 -34.36
CA PHE A 89 -8.16 -21.91 -32.98
C PHE A 89 -7.98 -20.67 -32.12
N GLU A 90 -8.31 -20.79 -30.83
CA GLU A 90 -7.99 -19.78 -29.82
C GLU A 90 -6.48 -19.54 -29.84
N GLY A 91 -6.06 -18.28 -29.97
CA GLY A 91 -4.67 -17.89 -29.81
C GLY A 91 -4.25 -17.99 -28.35
N ASP A 92 -3.03 -18.46 -28.08
CA ASP A 92 -2.44 -18.33 -26.74
C ASP A 92 -2.28 -16.83 -26.45
N ALA A 93 -3.06 -16.29 -25.49
CA ALA A 93 -3.03 -14.90 -25.03
C ALA A 93 -1.74 -14.55 -24.23
N LYS A 94 -0.61 -15.11 -24.65
CA LYS A 94 0.70 -15.11 -23.98
C LYS A 94 1.89 -15.02 -24.93
N VAL A 95 1.68 -15.00 -26.26
CA VAL A 95 2.79 -14.79 -27.21
C VAL A 95 3.48 -13.42 -27.02
N GLY A 96 2.77 -12.43 -26.46
CA GLY A 96 3.30 -11.11 -26.09
C GLY A 96 3.43 -10.83 -24.59
N SER A 97 3.73 -11.83 -23.72
CA SER A 97 3.95 -11.54 -22.29
C SER A 97 5.05 -12.36 -21.61
N THR A 98 5.93 -11.65 -20.89
CA THR A 98 7.00 -12.08 -19.96
C THR A 98 8.29 -12.69 -20.55
N ASP A 99 9.40 -12.36 -19.88
CA ASP A 99 10.75 -12.96 -19.94
C ASP A 99 11.72 -12.55 -21.07
N ALA A 100 11.73 -11.25 -21.43
CA ALA A 100 12.87 -10.58 -22.06
C ALA A 100 13.39 -9.42 -21.18
N GLU A 101 14.69 -9.42 -20.84
CA GLU A 101 15.30 -8.44 -19.93
C GLU A 101 15.84 -7.19 -20.67
N GLY A 102 14.98 -6.20 -20.94
CA GLY A 102 15.44 -4.90 -21.45
C GLY A 102 14.32 -3.88 -21.76
N PRO A 103 14.40 -2.62 -21.27
CA PRO A 103 13.46 -1.57 -21.64
C PRO A 103 13.87 -0.91 -22.97
N GLY A 104 13.20 -1.27 -24.06
CA GLY A 104 13.39 -0.60 -25.37
C GLY A 104 12.80 -1.35 -26.56
N GLU A 105 12.72 -2.68 -26.51
CA GLU A 105 12.12 -3.48 -27.57
C GLU A 105 10.63 -3.70 -27.31
N SER A 106 9.77 -3.28 -28.24
CA SER A 106 8.44 -3.89 -28.35
C SER A 106 8.65 -5.37 -28.67
N GLY A 107 8.00 -6.26 -27.92
CA GLY A 107 8.32 -7.69 -27.92
C GLY A 107 7.97 -8.38 -29.24
N THR A 108 8.90 -8.35 -30.20
CA THR A 108 8.68 -8.84 -31.57
C THR A 108 8.26 -10.30 -31.60
N VAL A 109 7.17 -10.57 -32.31
CA VAL A 109 6.51 -11.87 -32.30
C VAL A 109 7.20 -12.79 -33.30
N SER A 110 8.21 -13.53 -32.83
CA SER A 110 9.01 -14.38 -33.70
C SER A 110 8.18 -15.47 -34.42
N THR A 111 8.50 -15.70 -35.70
CA THR A 111 7.88 -16.73 -36.57
C THR A 111 7.87 -18.12 -35.91
N GLU A 112 8.93 -18.51 -35.21
CA GLU A 112 9.00 -19.81 -34.51
C GLU A 112 8.11 -19.85 -33.26
N GLY A 113 7.89 -18.71 -32.60
CA GLY A 113 6.91 -18.54 -31.52
C GLY A 113 5.49 -18.76 -32.02
N LEU A 114 5.10 -18.13 -33.14
CA LEU A 114 3.80 -18.33 -33.78
C LEU A 114 3.59 -19.80 -34.20
N LYS A 115 4.59 -20.42 -34.84
CA LYS A 115 4.58 -21.86 -35.18
C LYS A 115 4.39 -22.75 -33.95
N THR A 116 5.05 -22.42 -32.84
CA THR A 116 4.95 -23.17 -31.59
C THR A 116 3.57 -23.03 -30.95
N ALA A 117 3.03 -21.81 -30.88
CA ALA A 117 1.69 -21.54 -30.35
C ALA A 117 0.60 -22.26 -31.17
N ALA A 118 0.65 -22.12 -32.50
CA ALA A 118 -0.27 -22.80 -33.42
C ALA A 118 -0.19 -24.33 -33.31
N ALA A 119 1.01 -24.92 -33.18
CA ALA A 119 1.16 -26.36 -32.99
C ALA A 119 0.56 -26.85 -31.65
N ASN A 120 0.57 -26.02 -30.61
CA ASN A 120 0.01 -26.36 -29.29
C ASN A 120 -1.52 -26.28 -29.24
N SER A 121 -2.12 -25.24 -29.85
CA SER A 121 -3.58 -25.07 -29.94
C SER A 121 -4.22 -26.16 -30.81
N GLN A 122 -3.61 -26.45 -31.97
CA GLN A 122 -4.12 -27.35 -33.00
C GLN A 122 -4.07 -28.83 -32.61
N ALA A 123 -3.14 -29.22 -31.74
CA ALA A 123 -2.91 -30.61 -31.37
C ALA A 123 -4.12 -31.34 -30.77
N ASP A 124 -5.11 -30.65 -30.21
CA ASP A 124 -6.35 -31.26 -29.72
C ASP A 124 -7.28 -31.71 -30.86
N PHE A 125 -7.26 -31.00 -31.99
CA PHE A 125 -8.08 -31.30 -33.17
C PHE A 125 -7.48 -32.40 -34.05
N ASP A 126 -6.16 -32.49 -34.17
CA ASP A 126 -5.50 -33.65 -34.79
C ASP A 126 -5.94 -34.96 -34.11
N ARG A 127 -5.92 -34.96 -32.77
CA ARG A 127 -6.38 -36.10 -31.94
C ARG A 127 -7.90 -36.35 -32.01
N PHE A 128 -8.67 -35.41 -32.55
CA PHE A 128 -10.09 -35.60 -32.87
C PHE A 128 -10.25 -36.21 -34.27
N ALA A 129 -9.60 -35.65 -35.30
CA ALA A 129 -9.62 -36.18 -36.67
C ALA A 129 -9.12 -37.64 -36.74
N ASP A 130 -8.01 -37.96 -36.05
CA ASP A 130 -7.48 -39.33 -35.89
C ASP A 130 -8.54 -40.36 -35.44
N ARG A 131 -9.51 -39.92 -34.63
CA ARG A 131 -10.57 -40.76 -34.06
C ARG A 131 -11.84 -40.77 -34.91
N HIS A 132 -11.98 -39.82 -35.83
CA HIS A 132 -13.17 -39.58 -36.64
C HIS A 132 -12.82 -39.61 -38.12
N HIS A 133 -12.82 -40.80 -38.75
CA HIS A 133 -12.62 -41.02 -40.21
C HIS A 133 -13.70 -40.40 -41.14
N ALA A 134 -14.41 -39.39 -40.67
CA ALA A 134 -15.32 -38.51 -41.38
C ALA A 134 -14.83 -37.05 -41.36
N VAL A 135 -13.66 -36.79 -40.77
CA VAL A 135 -12.97 -35.51 -40.65
C VAL A 135 -11.52 -35.77 -41.08
N THR A 136 -11.01 -34.98 -42.00
CA THR A 136 -9.62 -35.06 -42.49
C THR A 136 -9.02 -33.67 -42.37
N VAL A 137 -7.87 -33.53 -41.70
CA VAL A 137 -7.08 -32.30 -41.76
C VAL A 137 -6.26 -32.36 -43.04
N ASP A 138 -6.47 -31.40 -43.93
CA ASP A 138 -5.87 -31.37 -45.27
C ASP A 138 -4.60 -30.49 -45.30
N ARG A 139 -4.58 -29.38 -44.54
CA ARG A 139 -3.39 -28.58 -44.25
C ARG A 139 -3.52 -27.81 -42.93
N HIS A 140 -2.43 -27.74 -42.16
CA HIS A 140 -2.23 -26.85 -41.01
C HIS A 140 -1.70 -25.49 -41.46
N PHE A 141 -2.10 -24.43 -40.75
CA PHE A 141 -1.62 -23.07 -40.92
C PHE A 141 -1.28 -22.48 -39.55
N TRP A 142 -0.08 -21.94 -39.42
CA TRP A 142 0.42 -21.30 -38.22
C TRP A 142 0.15 -19.80 -38.21
N LEU A 143 0.25 -19.11 -39.35
CA LEU A 143 0.18 -17.64 -39.40
C LEU A 143 -1.22 -17.08 -39.08
N ALA A 144 -2.27 -17.88 -39.29
CA ALA A 144 -3.65 -17.56 -38.94
C ALA A 144 -4.26 -18.53 -37.90
N ASN A 145 -3.41 -19.32 -37.21
CA ASN A 145 -3.82 -20.36 -36.25
C ASN A 145 -5.02 -21.20 -36.75
N ALA A 146 -4.85 -21.86 -37.90
CA ALA A 146 -5.94 -22.46 -38.68
C ALA A 146 -5.63 -23.87 -39.21
N MET A 147 -6.68 -24.59 -39.60
CA MET A 147 -6.60 -25.81 -40.40
C MET A 147 -7.61 -25.76 -41.57
N LEU A 148 -7.21 -26.22 -42.75
CA LEU A 148 -8.14 -26.66 -43.79
C LEU A 148 -8.59 -28.08 -43.47
N VAL A 149 -9.90 -28.32 -43.45
CA VAL A 149 -10.50 -29.59 -42.99
C VAL A 149 -11.67 -30.01 -43.88
N THR A 150 -11.58 -31.20 -44.48
CA THR A 150 -12.67 -31.89 -45.15
C THR A 150 -13.50 -32.70 -44.17
N VAL A 151 -14.81 -32.42 -44.08
CA VAL A 151 -15.78 -33.12 -43.21
C VAL A 151 -16.94 -33.74 -44.00
N ASP A 152 -17.32 -34.97 -43.65
CA ASP A 152 -18.55 -35.63 -44.09
C ASP A 152 -19.67 -35.34 -43.07
N THR A 153 -20.47 -34.30 -43.35
CA THR A 153 -21.47 -33.74 -42.43
C THR A 153 -22.65 -34.68 -42.18
N ASP A 154 -22.91 -35.65 -43.07
CA ASP A 154 -23.85 -36.76 -42.84
C ASP A 154 -23.43 -37.65 -41.66
N ARG A 155 -22.15 -37.58 -41.23
CA ARG A 155 -21.59 -38.38 -40.13
C ARG A 155 -21.11 -37.55 -38.94
N VAL A 156 -20.55 -36.37 -39.20
CA VAL A 156 -20.07 -35.43 -38.17
C VAL A 156 -20.61 -34.03 -38.50
N PRO A 157 -21.75 -33.62 -37.91
CA PRO A 157 -22.29 -32.26 -38.06
C PRO A 157 -21.26 -31.21 -37.65
N ILE A 158 -21.23 -30.06 -38.33
CA ILE A 158 -20.20 -29.03 -38.13
C ILE A 158 -20.19 -28.49 -36.68
N ASP A 159 -21.34 -28.46 -35.99
CA ASP A 159 -21.43 -28.13 -34.56
C ASP A 159 -20.51 -29.00 -33.67
N ARG A 160 -20.20 -30.24 -34.09
CA ARG A 160 -19.29 -31.16 -33.37
C ARG A 160 -17.83 -30.72 -33.42
N LEU A 161 -17.43 -29.86 -34.35
CA LEU A 161 -16.08 -29.33 -34.45
C LEU A 161 -15.82 -28.31 -33.33
N LEU A 162 -16.84 -27.50 -33.00
CA LEU A 162 -16.81 -26.55 -31.87
C LEU A 162 -16.85 -27.22 -30.48
N GLU A 163 -17.02 -28.54 -30.41
CA GLU A 163 -16.86 -29.30 -29.15
C GLU A 163 -15.39 -29.71 -28.88
N VAL A 164 -14.47 -29.43 -29.82
CA VAL A 164 -13.03 -29.66 -29.63
C VAL A 164 -12.43 -28.47 -28.87
N ARG A 165 -11.72 -28.76 -27.77
CA ARG A 165 -11.02 -27.75 -26.96
C ARG A 165 -10.08 -26.91 -27.83
N GLY A 166 -10.20 -25.58 -27.73
CA GLY A 166 -9.37 -24.64 -28.48
C GLY A 166 -9.91 -24.27 -29.86
N VAL A 167 -11.02 -24.86 -30.35
CA VAL A 167 -11.65 -24.38 -31.59
C VAL A 167 -12.52 -23.16 -31.29
N GLU A 168 -12.18 -22.03 -31.89
CA GLU A 168 -12.88 -20.75 -31.69
C GLU A 168 -14.02 -20.57 -32.71
N ARG A 169 -13.72 -20.74 -34.01
CA ARG A 169 -14.62 -20.45 -35.12
C ARG A 169 -14.38 -21.39 -36.31
N VAL A 170 -15.42 -21.61 -37.11
CA VAL A 170 -15.40 -22.44 -38.32
C VAL A 170 -15.98 -21.65 -39.50
N HIS A 171 -15.20 -21.46 -40.55
CA HIS A 171 -15.60 -20.64 -41.71
C HIS A 171 -15.40 -21.36 -43.05
N GLU A 172 -16.03 -20.82 -44.10
CA GLU A 172 -15.85 -21.31 -45.46
C GLU A 172 -14.51 -20.88 -46.05
N ASN A 173 -13.93 -21.71 -46.92
CA ASN A 173 -12.75 -21.37 -47.72
C ASN A 173 -13.18 -20.46 -48.87
N PHE A 174 -13.37 -19.16 -48.58
CA PHE A 174 -13.93 -18.20 -49.52
C PHE A 174 -12.95 -17.82 -50.65
N ARG A 175 -13.50 -17.25 -51.73
CA ARG A 175 -12.72 -16.79 -52.90
C ARG A 175 -12.09 -15.43 -52.66
N VAL A 176 -10.88 -15.27 -53.19
CA VAL A 176 -10.17 -13.99 -53.33
C VAL A 176 -10.12 -13.66 -54.82
N GLU A 177 -10.28 -12.39 -55.17
CA GLU A 177 -10.31 -11.87 -56.54
C GLU A 177 -9.11 -10.92 -56.76
N LEU A 178 -8.69 -10.71 -58.01
CA LEU A 178 -7.66 -9.71 -58.35
C LEU A 178 -8.29 -8.32 -58.35
N ASP A 179 -7.69 -7.35 -57.66
CA ASP A 179 -8.22 -5.98 -57.56
C ASP A 179 -7.85 -5.11 -58.78
N SER A 180 -8.23 -5.61 -59.97
CA SER A 180 -8.15 -4.95 -61.28
C SER A 180 -9.51 -4.41 -61.76
N ALA A 181 -9.52 -3.30 -62.49
CA ALA A 181 -10.76 -2.64 -62.91
C ALA A 181 -11.29 -3.23 -64.23
N THR A 182 -12.26 -4.14 -64.16
CA THR A 182 -12.84 -4.76 -65.37
C THR A 182 -13.61 -3.77 -66.24
N ALA A 183 -13.26 -3.69 -67.53
CA ALA A 183 -13.92 -2.83 -68.51
C ALA A 183 -15.25 -3.42 -69.03
N ASP A 184 -16.30 -3.39 -68.21
CA ASP A 184 -17.64 -3.92 -68.59
C ASP A 184 -18.38 -3.05 -69.63
N ASP A 185 -19.25 -3.68 -70.43
CA ASP A 185 -19.68 -3.20 -71.75
C ASP A 185 -20.81 -2.14 -71.70
N GLY A 186 -20.41 -0.90 -71.42
CA GLY A 186 -21.29 0.28 -71.38
C GLY A 186 -21.84 0.82 -72.71
N GLY A 187 -21.63 0.14 -73.86
CA GLY A 187 -22.44 0.35 -75.07
C GLY A 187 -22.36 1.72 -75.79
N GLY A 188 -21.17 2.30 -75.98
CA GLY A 188 -20.97 3.68 -76.49
C GLY A 188 -20.30 3.86 -77.86
N SER A 189 -20.70 3.12 -78.92
CA SER A 189 -20.01 3.10 -80.23
C SER A 189 -19.76 4.48 -80.90
N VAL A 190 -18.51 4.96 -80.89
CA VAL A 190 -17.96 5.92 -81.88
C VAL A 190 -16.61 5.42 -82.40
N GLY A 191 -16.64 4.69 -83.53
CA GLY A 191 -15.42 4.16 -84.15
C GLY A 191 -14.60 5.24 -84.90
N GLY A 192 -13.27 5.20 -84.74
CA GLY A 192 -12.37 6.13 -85.42
C GLY A 192 -10.92 5.64 -85.47
N SER A 193 -10.53 4.94 -86.54
CA SER A 193 -9.12 4.63 -86.81
C SER A 193 -8.35 5.91 -87.12
N GLY A 194 -7.54 6.40 -86.17
CA GLY A 194 -6.73 7.60 -86.35
C GLY A 194 -5.50 7.61 -85.45
N SER A 195 -4.32 7.44 -86.04
CA SER A 195 -3.06 7.76 -85.37
C SER A 195 -2.96 9.27 -85.18
N VAL A 196 -2.86 9.73 -83.93
CA VAL A 196 -2.60 11.14 -83.59
C VAL A 196 -1.33 11.18 -82.75
N ALA A 197 -0.40 12.07 -83.11
CA ALA A 197 0.85 12.25 -82.36
C ALA A 197 0.59 12.98 -81.03
N GLY A 198 1.42 12.70 -80.02
CA GLY A 198 1.34 13.39 -78.73
C GLY A 198 1.70 14.88 -78.82
N PRO A 199 1.16 15.74 -77.94
CA PRO A 199 1.56 17.13 -77.79
C PRO A 199 2.78 17.31 -76.88
N ASP A 200 3.53 18.40 -77.09
CA ASP A 200 4.70 18.83 -76.30
C ASP A 200 4.33 19.34 -74.87
N PRO A 201 5.30 19.36 -73.93
CA PRO A 201 5.16 19.95 -72.60
C PRO A 201 5.60 21.43 -72.50
N ASP A 202 5.01 22.18 -71.55
CA ASP A 202 5.49 23.45 -70.98
C ASP A 202 4.40 23.93 -69.98
N PHE A 203 4.63 24.46 -68.77
CA PHE A 203 5.82 24.84 -67.97
C PHE A 203 5.60 24.34 -66.51
N ALA A 204 6.54 24.39 -65.55
CA ALA A 204 7.85 25.06 -65.47
C ALA A 204 8.86 24.21 -64.67
N SER A 205 10.16 24.51 -64.79
CA SER A 205 11.23 23.67 -64.23
C SER A 205 11.87 24.17 -62.92
N THR A 206 12.10 23.26 -62.00
CA THR A 206 13.40 23.11 -61.32
C THR A 206 14.14 21.91 -61.92
N THR A 207 15.47 21.90 -61.88
CA THR A 207 16.29 20.95 -62.66
C THR A 207 16.50 19.60 -61.96
N SER A 208 15.57 18.65 -62.14
CA SER A 208 15.89 17.23 -62.05
C SER A 208 16.52 16.75 -63.37
N ALA A 209 17.53 15.88 -63.30
CA ALA A 209 18.01 15.19 -64.50
C ALA A 209 16.95 14.17 -64.92
N SER A 210 16.47 14.25 -66.16
CA SER A 210 15.35 13.42 -66.61
C SER A 210 15.76 11.94 -66.77
N THR A 211 15.71 11.19 -65.66
CA THR A 211 15.60 9.74 -65.72
C THR A 211 14.31 9.43 -66.46
N ASN A 212 14.40 8.80 -67.63
CA ASN A 212 13.23 8.52 -68.45
C ASN A 212 12.38 7.45 -67.75
N ALA A 213 11.30 7.83 -67.09
CA ALA A 213 10.45 6.95 -66.27
C ALA A 213 8.97 7.02 -66.70
N THR A 214 8.12 6.16 -66.13
CA THR A 214 6.67 6.24 -66.32
C THR A 214 6.06 7.34 -65.44
N TYR A 215 4.86 7.81 -65.82
CA TYR A 215 4.19 8.89 -65.09
C TYR A 215 3.93 8.53 -63.61
N GLY A 216 3.77 7.25 -63.29
CA GLY A 216 3.50 6.79 -61.92
C GLY A 216 4.77 6.84 -61.06
N VAL A 217 5.87 6.32 -61.58
CA VAL A 217 7.21 6.41 -60.99
C VAL A 217 7.65 7.88 -60.79
N ASP A 218 7.38 8.75 -61.78
CA ASP A 218 7.57 10.21 -61.64
C ASP A 218 6.65 10.81 -60.55
N MET A 219 5.37 10.41 -60.48
CA MET A 219 4.39 10.97 -59.55
C MET A 219 4.70 10.65 -58.08
N VAL A 220 5.24 9.46 -57.80
CA VAL A 220 5.72 9.08 -56.46
C VAL A 220 7.17 9.52 -56.19
N ARG A 221 7.77 10.29 -57.12
CA ARG A 221 9.09 10.93 -57.01
C ARG A 221 10.29 9.99 -56.79
N ALA A 222 10.16 8.73 -57.16
CA ALA A 222 11.27 7.76 -57.14
C ALA A 222 12.54 8.24 -57.90
N PRO A 223 12.45 8.97 -59.03
CA PRO A 223 13.64 9.51 -59.71
C PRO A 223 14.43 10.54 -58.88
N ASP A 224 13.77 11.30 -57.99
CA ASP A 224 14.45 12.18 -57.05
C ASP A 224 15.18 11.35 -55.97
N VAL A 225 14.56 10.26 -55.48
CA VAL A 225 15.20 9.31 -54.54
C VAL A 225 16.47 8.73 -55.15
N TRP A 226 16.37 8.15 -56.34
CA TRP A 226 17.50 7.50 -57.01
C TRP A 226 18.66 8.47 -57.33
N THR A 227 18.39 9.78 -57.38
CA THR A 227 19.39 10.81 -57.69
C THR A 227 20.02 11.40 -56.44
N THR A 228 19.25 11.58 -55.36
CA THR A 228 19.73 12.20 -54.11
C THR A 228 20.35 11.19 -53.14
N PHE A 229 19.78 9.98 -53.05
CA PHE A 229 20.21 8.98 -52.07
C PHE A 229 21.15 7.92 -52.66
N ASP A 230 21.25 7.81 -53.99
CA ASP A 230 22.05 6.80 -54.71
C ASP A 230 21.73 5.36 -54.24
N THR A 231 20.42 5.05 -54.27
CA THR A 231 19.79 3.73 -54.06
C THR A 231 18.64 3.55 -55.06
N ARG A 232 18.32 2.29 -55.39
CA ARG A 232 17.21 1.86 -56.25
C ARG A 232 16.39 0.73 -55.60
N GLY A 233 16.52 0.52 -54.29
CA GLY A 233 15.82 -0.54 -53.56
C GLY A 233 16.67 -1.79 -53.27
N GLU A 234 17.96 -1.77 -53.63
CA GLU A 234 18.87 -2.90 -53.39
C GLU A 234 18.93 -3.30 -51.90
N GLY A 235 18.85 -4.61 -51.64
CA GLY A 235 18.85 -5.17 -50.29
C GLY A 235 17.47 -5.38 -49.68
N ALA A 236 16.42 -4.76 -50.23
CA ALA A 236 15.03 -5.07 -49.88
C ALA A 236 14.43 -6.13 -50.82
N THR A 237 13.63 -7.06 -50.29
CA THR A 237 12.88 -8.05 -51.08
C THR A 237 11.38 -7.87 -50.92
N VAL A 238 10.68 -7.80 -52.06
CA VAL A 238 9.21 -7.70 -52.12
C VAL A 238 8.62 -9.03 -52.57
N ALA A 239 7.76 -9.62 -51.74
CA ALA A 239 6.98 -10.80 -52.09
C ALA A 239 5.68 -10.38 -52.78
N VAL A 240 5.53 -10.74 -54.06
CA VAL A 240 4.34 -10.45 -54.88
C VAL A 240 3.42 -11.67 -54.86
N ILE A 241 2.33 -11.58 -54.09
CA ILE A 241 1.34 -12.64 -53.91
C ILE A 241 0.21 -12.43 -54.93
N ASP A 242 0.30 -13.10 -56.08
CA ASP A 242 -0.50 -12.80 -57.29
C ASP A 242 -0.63 -14.02 -58.24
N THR A 243 -0.85 -13.78 -59.53
CA THR A 243 -0.94 -14.74 -60.64
C THR A 243 0.40 -15.33 -61.06
N GLY A 244 1.52 -14.65 -60.80
CA GLY A 244 2.86 -15.12 -61.11
C GLY A 244 3.81 -13.99 -61.54
N ILE A 245 4.97 -14.36 -62.07
CA ILE A 245 5.93 -13.42 -62.67
C ILE A 245 6.64 -14.13 -63.85
N ASP A 246 6.73 -13.48 -65.02
CA ASP A 246 7.60 -13.90 -66.13
C ASP A 246 9.09 -13.65 -65.78
N PRO A 247 9.91 -14.69 -65.51
CA PRO A 247 11.31 -14.51 -65.14
C PRO A 247 12.24 -14.24 -66.34
N ASP A 248 11.76 -14.45 -67.57
CA ASP A 248 12.49 -14.14 -68.82
C ASP A 248 12.24 -12.69 -69.27
N HIS A 249 11.43 -11.91 -68.55
CA HIS A 249 11.14 -10.51 -68.86
C HIS A 249 12.40 -9.64 -68.68
N PRO A 250 12.82 -8.85 -69.69
CA PRO A 250 14.13 -8.17 -69.70
C PRO A 250 14.27 -7.04 -68.67
N ASP A 251 13.17 -6.62 -68.04
CA ASP A 251 13.14 -5.56 -67.03
C ASP A 251 12.88 -6.12 -65.62
N LEU A 252 12.75 -7.44 -65.43
CA LEU A 252 12.54 -8.09 -64.12
C LEU A 252 13.75 -8.91 -63.68
N THR A 253 13.82 -9.23 -62.38
CA THR A 253 14.74 -10.22 -61.82
C THR A 253 14.07 -10.89 -60.63
N VAL A 254 13.72 -12.17 -60.79
CA VAL A 254 13.05 -12.97 -59.76
C VAL A 254 14.10 -13.71 -58.94
N SER A 255 14.17 -13.43 -57.64
CA SER A 255 15.15 -14.00 -56.71
C SER A 255 14.64 -15.29 -56.05
N GLY A 256 13.33 -15.37 -55.80
CA GLY A 256 12.66 -16.52 -55.21
C GLY A 256 11.27 -16.77 -55.82
N TRP A 257 10.76 -17.99 -55.66
CA TRP A 257 9.47 -18.39 -56.24
C TRP A 257 8.77 -19.50 -55.45
N ALA A 258 7.45 -19.41 -55.33
CA ALA A 258 6.58 -20.49 -54.86
C ALA A 258 5.22 -20.48 -55.60
N GLU A 259 4.60 -21.65 -55.71
CA GLU A 259 3.27 -21.83 -56.31
C GLU A 259 2.37 -22.66 -55.38
N TYR A 260 1.17 -22.16 -55.09
CA TYR A 260 0.17 -22.84 -54.26
C TYR A 260 -1.11 -23.11 -55.03
N ASN A 261 -1.77 -24.24 -54.75
CA ASN A 261 -3.10 -24.57 -55.27
C ASN A 261 -4.24 -24.23 -54.30
N ALA A 262 -5.49 -24.41 -54.74
CA ALA A 262 -6.70 -24.03 -54.00
C ALA A 262 -6.88 -24.62 -52.59
N SER A 263 -6.21 -25.74 -52.26
CA SER A 263 -6.17 -26.32 -50.91
C SER A 263 -4.95 -25.85 -50.10
N GLY A 264 -4.28 -24.78 -50.53
CA GLY A 264 -3.04 -24.26 -49.95
C GLY A 264 -1.84 -25.20 -50.07
N ALA A 265 -1.86 -26.24 -50.91
CA ALA A 265 -0.73 -27.17 -51.03
C ALA A 265 0.31 -26.65 -52.05
N LEU A 266 1.61 -26.76 -51.69
CA LEU A 266 2.73 -26.35 -52.54
C LEU A 266 2.80 -27.21 -53.80
N VAL A 267 2.95 -26.57 -54.96
CA VAL A 267 3.01 -27.19 -56.29
C VAL A 267 4.41 -27.14 -56.87
N SER A 268 5.05 -25.96 -56.83
CA SER A 268 6.42 -25.72 -57.27
C SER A 268 7.13 -24.68 -56.38
N GLU A 269 8.47 -24.73 -56.35
CA GLU A 269 9.34 -23.84 -55.57
C GLU A 269 10.63 -23.57 -56.36
N GLY A 270 11.27 -22.40 -56.14
CA GLY A 270 12.52 -22.02 -56.79
C GLY A 270 12.34 -21.32 -58.15
N PRO A 271 13.13 -20.27 -58.46
CA PRO A 271 12.88 -19.36 -59.57
C PRO A 271 13.02 -20.00 -60.96
N GLU A 272 13.61 -21.20 -61.09
CA GLU A 272 13.59 -21.96 -62.34
C GLU A 272 12.20 -22.53 -62.70
N HIS A 273 11.24 -22.45 -61.77
CA HIS A 273 9.83 -22.79 -61.96
C HIS A 273 8.91 -21.56 -62.05
N ALA A 274 9.45 -20.33 -62.07
CA ALA A 274 8.65 -19.12 -62.18
C ALA A 274 8.03 -18.97 -63.58
N TYR A 275 6.75 -18.54 -63.60
CA TYR A 275 6.03 -18.18 -64.82
C TYR A 275 4.81 -17.31 -64.50
N ASP A 276 4.19 -16.76 -65.54
CA ASP A 276 2.89 -16.11 -65.49
C ASP A 276 2.14 -16.41 -66.80
N GLU A 277 0.88 -16.86 -66.68
CA GLU A 277 0.01 -17.20 -67.81
C GLU A 277 -1.14 -16.20 -68.01
N ASP A 278 -1.40 -15.35 -67.01
CA ASP A 278 -2.41 -14.29 -67.04
C ASP A 278 -1.76 -12.94 -67.41
N GLY A 279 -0.72 -12.55 -66.67
CA GLY A 279 0.06 -11.33 -66.88
C GLY A 279 -0.13 -10.23 -65.83
N HIS A 280 -1.13 -10.34 -64.94
CA HIS A 280 -1.37 -9.36 -63.89
C HIS A 280 -0.18 -9.25 -62.92
N GLY A 281 0.36 -10.36 -62.44
CA GLY A 281 1.45 -10.39 -61.46
C GLY A 281 2.77 -9.92 -62.06
N THR A 282 3.02 -10.20 -63.33
CA THR A 282 4.13 -9.62 -64.11
C THR A 282 4.00 -8.09 -64.24
N HIS A 283 2.78 -7.55 -64.30
CA HIS A 283 2.52 -6.10 -64.36
C HIS A 283 2.69 -5.43 -62.99
N VAL A 284 2.21 -6.08 -61.94
CA VAL A 284 2.38 -5.68 -60.54
C VAL A 284 3.87 -5.67 -60.16
N ALA A 285 4.59 -6.77 -60.39
CA ALA A 285 6.02 -6.90 -60.11
C ALA A 285 6.88 -5.85 -60.86
N GLY A 286 6.53 -5.54 -62.12
CA GLY A 286 7.19 -4.47 -62.87
C GLY A 286 6.89 -3.05 -62.34
N SER A 287 5.75 -2.85 -61.68
CA SER A 287 5.43 -1.58 -61.03
C SER A 287 6.19 -1.41 -59.70
N VAL A 288 6.52 -2.53 -59.03
CA VAL A 288 7.46 -2.55 -57.89
C VAL A 288 8.89 -2.28 -58.37
N ALA A 289 9.49 -3.24 -59.10
CA ALA A 289 10.94 -3.31 -59.32
C ALA A 289 11.35 -3.40 -60.81
N GLY A 290 10.45 -3.07 -61.73
CA GLY A 290 10.74 -3.13 -63.15
C GLY A 290 11.81 -2.11 -63.59
N GLY A 291 12.81 -2.63 -64.30
CA GLY A 291 13.97 -1.94 -64.84
C GLY A 291 13.68 -0.98 -65.99
N ASN A 292 14.66 -0.87 -66.90
CA ASN A 292 14.72 0.17 -67.94
C ASN A 292 15.24 -0.39 -69.29
N GLY A 293 15.04 -1.69 -69.56
CA GLY A 293 15.34 -2.32 -70.84
C GLY A 293 14.31 -1.98 -71.92
N SER A 294 13.11 -1.54 -71.51
CA SER A 294 12.16 -0.82 -72.40
C SER A 294 12.74 0.49 -72.96
N GLY A 295 13.74 1.07 -72.27
CA GLY A 295 14.28 2.41 -72.50
C GLY A 295 13.61 3.51 -71.67
N THR A 296 12.48 3.20 -71.02
CA THR A 296 11.83 3.95 -69.94
C THR A 296 11.77 3.06 -68.68
N ALA A 297 12.10 3.62 -67.51
CA ALA A 297 12.02 2.93 -66.22
C ALA A 297 10.55 2.75 -65.80
N ILE A 298 10.13 1.51 -65.50
CA ILE A 298 8.71 1.19 -65.23
C ILE A 298 8.38 1.02 -63.74
N GLY A 299 9.32 0.59 -62.91
CA GLY A 299 9.14 0.36 -61.48
C GLY A 299 9.70 1.46 -60.58
N VAL A 300 9.25 1.47 -59.33
CA VAL A 300 9.63 2.45 -58.28
C VAL A 300 10.97 2.10 -57.63
N ALA A 301 11.26 0.80 -57.43
CA ALA A 301 12.48 0.29 -56.82
C ALA A 301 13.23 -0.69 -57.75
N PRO A 302 13.86 -0.23 -58.87
CA PRO A 302 14.40 -1.10 -59.92
C PRO A 302 15.63 -1.96 -59.58
N ALA A 303 16.00 -2.05 -58.30
CA ALA A 303 17.05 -2.94 -57.79
C ALA A 303 16.62 -3.75 -56.56
N ALA A 304 15.34 -3.67 -56.14
CA ALA A 304 14.78 -4.56 -55.13
C ALA A 304 14.63 -5.98 -55.68
N ASP A 305 14.82 -6.97 -54.82
CA ASP A 305 14.67 -8.38 -55.17
C ASP A 305 13.17 -8.76 -55.19
N LEU A 306 12.73 -9.53 -56.20
CA LEU A 306 11.33 -9.96 -56.34
C LEU A 306 11.17 -11.45 -55.97
N TYR A 307 10.31 -11.72 -54.98
CA TYR A 307 9.86 -13.07 -54.66
C TYR A 307 8.45 -13.28 -55.24
N GLY A 308 8.30 -14.13 -56.26
CA GLY A 308 6.98 -14.40 -56.86
C GLY A 308 6.24 -15.50 -56.13
N ILE A 309 4.99 -15.26 -55.72
CA ILE A 309 4.18 -16.24 -54.99
C ILE A 309 2.84 -16.41 -55.72
N LYS A 310 2.73 -17.47 -56.53
CA LYS A 310 1.55 -17.75 -57.35
C LYS A 310 0.42 -18.35 -56.51
N THR A 311 -0.69 -17.62 -56.40
CA THR A 311 -1.90 -18.00 -55.65
C THR A 311 -3.19 -17.97 -56.49
N PHE A 312 -3.12 -17.62 -57.77
CA PHE A 312 -4.23 -17.66 -58.74
C PHE A 312 -3.98 -18.67 -59.86
N ASP A 313 -5.00 -19.07 -60.61
CA ASP A 313 -4.90 -20.10 -61.67
C ASP A 313 -4.35 -19.58 -63.03
N GLU A 314 -4.64 -20.28 -64.14
CA GLU A 314 -4.23 -19.88 -65.52
C GLU A 314 -5.06 -18.72 -66.10
N SER A 315 -6.07 -18.23 -65.37
CA SER A 315 -7.07 -17.27 -65.86
C SER A 315 -7.30 -16.06 -64.96
N GLY A 316 -6.42 -15.83 -63.97
CA GLY A 316 -6.58 -14.75 -62.98
C GLY A 316 -7.71 -14.98 -61.98
N GLU A 317 -8.36 -16.15 -62.00
CA GLU A 317 -9.43 -16.53 -61.10
C GLU A 317 -8.96 -17.55 -60.04
N GLY A 318 -9.90 -17.98 -59.19
CA GLY A 318 -9.82 -19.26 -58.50
C GLY A 318 -9.10 -19.26 -57.15
N ALA A 319 -8.39 -18.19 -56.80
CA ALA A 319 -7.72 -18.07 -55.51
C ALA A 319 -8.68 -18.25 -54.33
N THR A 320 -8.20 -18.96 -53.31
CA THR A 320 -8.94 -19.19 -52.06
C THR A 320 -8.24 -18.52 -50.87
N PHE A 321 -8.96 -18.24 -49.79
CA PHE A 321 -8.39 -17.69 -48.56
C PHE A 321 -7.17 -18.50 -48.09
N VAL A 322 -7.26 -19.84 -48.06
CA VAL A 322 -6.14 -20.69 -47.60
C VAL A 322 -4.98 -20.79 -48.60
N GLN A 323 -5.22 -20.51 -49.89
CA GLN A 323 -4.18 -20.45 -50.92
C GLN A 323 -3.39 -19.13 -50.82
N VAL A 324 -4.07 -18.01 -50.55
CA VAL A 324 -3.42 -16.73 -50.23
C VAL A 324 -2.67 -16.82 -48.90
N LEU A 325 -3.28 -17.41 -47.87
CA LEU A 325 -2.63 -17.64 -46.57
C LEU A 325 -1.39 -18.53 -46.67
N ALA A 326 -1.41 -19.59 -47.50
CA ALA A 326 -0.22 -20.40 -47.77
C ALA A 326 0.91 -19.56 -48.41
N GLY A 327 0.56 -18.61 -49.27
CA GLY A 327 1.51 -17.66 -49.86
C GLY A 327 2.07 -16.67 -48.82
N MET A 328 1.23 -16.16 -47.91
CA MET A 328 1.69 -15.32 -46.79
C MET A 328 2.64 -16.10 -45.87
N GLU A 329 2.32 -17.35 -45.50
CA GLU A 329 3.22 -18.21 -44.70
C GLU A 329 4.59 -18.40 -45.36
N HIS A 330 4.63 -18.58 -46.68
CA HIS A 330 5.88 -18.69 -47.41
C HIS A 330 6.68 -17.39 -47.40
N ALA A 331 6.01 -16.24 -47.57
CA ALA A 331 6.62 -14.92 -47.44
C ALA A 331 7.14 -14.62 -46.02
N MET A 332 6.53 -15.21 -44.99
CA MET A 332 7.01 -15.09 -43.61
C MET A 332 8.20 -16.01 -43.29
N ASP A 333 8.20 -17.23 -43.85
CA ASP A 333 9.29 -18.21 -43.66
C ASP A 333 10.59 -17.78 -44.35
N GLU A 334 10.50 -17.03 -45.45
CA GLU A 334 11.64 -16.45 -46.14
C GLU A 334 12.15 -15.20 -45.39
N SER A 335 13.24 -15.35 -44.65
CA SER A 335 13.78 -14.31 -43.75
C SER A 335 14.41 -13.10 -44.45
N SER A 336 14.37 -13.03 -45.78
CA SER A 336 14.83 -11.87 -46.57
C SER A 336 13.68 -11.05 -47.15
N VAL A 337 12.43 -11.51 -47.04
CA VAL A 337 11.24 -10.75 -47.48
C VAL A 337 10.90 -9.72 -46.42
N ASP A 338 10.76 -8.45 -46.83
CA ASP A 338 10.39 -7.33 -45.95
C ASP A 338 8.95 -6.85 -46.21
N VAL A 339 8.53 -6.91 -47.48
CA VAL A 339 7.24 -6.39 -47.95
C VAL A 339 6.37 -7.52 -48.50
N LEU A 340 5.17 -7.69 -47.96
CA LEU A 340 4.12 -8.56 -48.52
C LEU A 340 3.21 -7.71 -49.41
N GLN A 341 3.40 -7.81 -50.73
CA GLN A 341 2.61 -7.10 -51.72
C GLN A 341 1.41 -7.96 -52.15
N MET A 342 0.21 -7.38 -52.00
CA MET A 342 -1.06 -8.08 -52.20
C MET A 342 -2.00 -7.27 -53.12
N SER A 343 -1.84 -7.43 -54.43
CA SER A 343 -2.71 -6.84 -55.47
C SER A 343 -4.02 -7.63 -55.67
N LEU A 344 -4.66 -7.96 -54.55
CA LEU A 344 -5.81 -8.86 -54.46
C LEU A 344 -6.75 -8.43 -53.33
N GLY A 345 -7.98 -8.93 -53.37
CA GLY A 345 -8.97 -8.64 -52.33
C GLY A 345 -10.21 -9.54 -52.33
N ALA A 346 -10.95 -9.48 -51.24
CA ALA A 346 -12.32 -9.96 -51.13
C ALA A 346 -13.21 -8.80 -50.65
N ASP A 347 -14.20 -8.41 -51.45
CA ASP A 347 -14.99 -7.20 -51.22
C ASP A 347 -15.87 -7.25 -49.95
N GLY A 348 -15.62 -6.31 -49.03
CA GLY A 348 -16.20 -6.29 -47.69
C GLY A 348 -15.15 -6.47 -46.61
N THR A 349 -15.60 -6.68 -45.38
CA THR A 349 -14.76 -6.93 -44.19
C THR A 349 -14.72 -8.42 -43.88
N PHE A 350 -13.56 -9.05 -44.05
CA PHE A 350 -13.29 -10.46 -43.76
C PHE A 350 -12.32 -10.57 -42.59
N ALA A 351 -12.86 -10.81 -41.39
CA ALA A 351 -12.09 -10.89 -40.14
C ALA A 351 -11.01 -11.98 -40.17
N GLU A 352 -11.14 -12.97 -41.05
CA GLU A 352 -10.17 -14.04 -41.29
C GLU A 352 -8.76 -13.54 -41.62
N PHE A 353 -8.64 -12.36 -42.26
CA PHE A 353 -7.38 -11.72 -42.63
C PHE A 353 -6.73 -10.90 -41.51
N VAL A 354 -7.47 -10.52 -40.45
CA VAL A 354 -6.93 -9.66 -39.37
C VAL A 354 -5.72 -10.32 -38.70
N GLU A 355 -5.91 -11.55 -38.26
CA GLU A 355 -4.88 -12.35 -37.58
C GLU A 355 -3.61 -12.60 -38.41
N PRO A 356 -3.65 -13.08 -39.68
CA PRO A 356 -2.44 -13.26 -40.48
C PRO A 356 -1.79 -11.96 -40.98
N VAL A 357 -2.53 -10.86 -41.11
CA VAL A 357 -1.93 -9.54 -41.41
C VAL A 357 -1.19 -9.01 -40.18
N ARG A 358 -1.84 -9.03 -39.00
CA ARG A 358 -1.21 -8.64 -37.73
C ARG A 358 0.01 -9.51 -37.41
N ASN A 359 -0.11 -10.83 -37.50
CA ASN A 359 1.03 -11.73 -37.25
C ASN A 359 2.18 -11.58 -38.27
N ALA A 360 1.93 -10.98 -39.44
CA ALA A 360 3.01 -10.57 -40.35
C ALA A 360 3.65 -9.24 -39.92
N ARG A 361 2.82 -8.27 -39.51
CA ARG A 361 3.22 -6.97 -38.95
C ARG A 361 4.06 -7.12 -37.68
N ASP A 362 3.54 -7.81 -36.65
CA ASP A 362 4.18 -8.03 -35.35
C ASP A 362 5.52 -8.80 -35.43
N ALA A 363 5.77 -9.45 -36.58
CA ALA A 363 7.00 -10.15 -36.93
C ALA A 363 7.94 -9.30 -37.83
N GLY A 364 7.67 -8.01 -37.99
CA GLY A 364 8.50 -7.00 -38.67
C GLY A 364 8.29 -6.87 -40.18
N LYS A 365 7.17 -7.34 -40.75
CA LYS A 365 6.93 -7.29 -42.20
C LYS A 365 5.73 -6.42 -42.57
N ILE A 366 5.93 -5.45 -43.47
CA ILE A 366 4.86 -4.56 -43.91
C ILE A 366 3.98 -5.22 -44.98
N VAL A 367 2.68 -5.30 -44.71
CA VAL A 367 1.66 -5.75 -45.68
C VAL A 367 1.15 -4.55 -46.46
N VAL A 368 1.22 -4.59 -47.79
CA VAL A 368 0.76 -3.51 -48.69
C VAL A 368 -0.27 -4.06 -49.67
N ALA A 369 -1.52 -3.60 -49.53
CA ALA A 369 -2.68 -4.22 -50.18
C ALA A 369 -3.57 -3.21 -50.92
N ALA A 370 -4.22 -3.68 -51.98
CA ALA A 370 -5.18 -2.90 -52.77
C ALA A 370 -6.47 -2.61 -51.97
N SER A 371 -6.99 -1.37 -52.05
CA SER A 371 -8.17 -0.97 -51.25
C SER A 371 -9.53 -1.38 -51.82
N GLY A 372 -9.59 -2.07 -52.96
CA GLY A 372 -10.83 -2.45 -53.65
C GLY A 372 -11.12 -1.60 -54.90
N ASN A 373 -11.91 -2.15 -55.83
CA ASN A 373 -12.32 -1.46 -57.07
C ASN A 373 -13.84 -1.21 -57.23
N ARG A 374 -14.64 -1.33 -56.16
CA ARG A 374 -16.10 -1.09 -56.21
C ARG A 374 -16.52 0.37 -55.94
N GLY A 375 -15.56 1.29 -55.87
CA GLY A 375 -15.78 2.74 -55.79
C GLY A 375 -15.95 3.31 -54.37
N PRO A 376 -16.22 4.62 -54.25
CA PRO A 376 -16.38 5.29 -52.96
C PRO A 376 -17.50 4.66 -52.10
N GLY A 377 -17.22 4.41 -50.83
CA GLY A 377 -18.14 3.72 -49.92
C GLY A 377 -18.05 2.20 -49.99
N THR A 378 -16.90 1.66 -50.41
CA THR A 378 -16.57 0.22 -50.41
C THR A 378 -15.09 0.01 -50.08
N SER A 379 -14.69 -1.19 -49.66
CA SER A 379 -13.29 -1.64 -49.63
C SER A 379 -13.17 -3.16 -49.59
N SER A 380 -11.99 -3.69 -49.92
CA SER A 380 -11.66 -5.13 -49.90
C SER A 380 -10.75 -5.51 -48.73
N SER A 381 -10.90 -6.70 -48.15
CA SER A 381 -9.87 -7.31 -47.29
C SER A 381 -8.87 -8.11 -48.14
N PRO A 382 -7.55 -8.10 -47.86
CA PRO A 382 -6.91 -7.56 -46.65
C PRO A 382 -6.70 -6.04 -46.64
N GLY A 383 -6.81 -5.33 -47.76
CA GLY A 383 -6.58 -3.88 -47.89
C GLY A 383 -7.61 -2.95 -47.23
N ASN A 384 -8.23 -3.42 -46.15
CA ASN A 384 -9.03 -2.65 -45.22
C ASN A 384 -8.83 -3.06 -43.75
N VAL A 385 -8.05 -4.11 -43.47
CA VAL A 385 -7.54 -4.45 -42.13
C VAL A 385 -6.67 -3.29 -41.65
N TYR A 386 -6.87 -2.79 -40.43
CA TYR A 386 -6.13 -1.62 -39.91
C TYR A 386 -4.60 -1.87 -39.80
N ASP A 387 -4.19 -3.12 -39.63
CA ASP A 387 -2.78 -3.54 -39.61
C ASP A 387 -2.15 -3.71 -41.02
N ALA A 388 -2.90 -3.47 -42.10
CA ALA A 388 -2.37 -3.43 -43.47
C ALA A 388 -2.18 -1.98 -43.94
N THR A 389 -1.26 -1.77 -44.88
CA THR A 389 -1.15 -0.50 -45.62
C THR A 389 -2.08 -0.53 -46.81
N ALA A 390 -3.25 0.09 -46.69
CA ALA A 390 -4.29 0.10 -47.72
C ALA A 390 -4.03 1.18 -48.78
N VAL A 391 -4.08 0.79 -50.07
CA VAL A 391 -3.68 1.67 -51.18
C VAL A 391 -4.81 1.92 -52.19
N GLY A 392 -5.22 3.17 -52.31
CA GLY A 392 -6.18 3.66 -53.31
C GLY A 392 -5.53 4.11 -54.63
N ALA A 393 -6.33 4.26 -55.69
CA ALA A 393 -5.87 4.59 -57.04
C ALA A 393 -6.14 6.04 -57.44
N VAL A 394 -5.12 6.74 -57.93
CA VAL A 394 -5.22 8.05 -58.61
C VAL A 394 -4.83 7.98 -60.08
N ASP A 395 -5.37 8.91 -60.86
CA ASP A 395 -5.02 9.09 -62.26
C ASP A 395 -3.79 10.01 -62.47
N ARG A 396 -3.39 10.19 -63.72
CA ARG A 396 -2.25 11.03 -64.11
C ARG A 396 -2.40 12.54 -63.83
N ASN A 397 -3.58 13.00 -63.42
CA ASN A 397 -3.87 14.38 -63.03
C ASN A 397 -3.88 14.56 -61.50
N ARG A 398 -3.67 13.48 -60.74
CA ARG A 398 -3.83 13.35 -59.27
C ARG A 398 -5.28 13.24 -58.80
N ASP A 399 -6.24 13.00 -59.69
CA ASP A 399 -7.65 12.78 -59.33
C ASP A 399 -7.89 11.34 -58.86
N ALA A 400 -8.59 11.12 -57.74
CA ALA A 400 -8.93 9.79 -57.24
C ALA A 400 -9.86 9.02 -58.21
N ALA A 401 -9.41 7.88 -58.70
CA ALA A 401 -10.07 7.09 -59.73
C ALA A 401 -11.48 6.67 -59.30
N TYR A 402 -12.46 6.75 -60.23
CA TYR A 402 -13.87 6.54 -59.93
C TYR A 402 -14.18 5.13 -59.36
N PHE A 403 -13.37 4.14 -59.71
CA PHE A 403 -13.45 2.77 -59.21
C PHE A 403 -12.73 2.57 -57.87
N SER A 404 -11.81 3.45 -57.47
CA SER A 404 -11.01 3.23 -56.25
C SER A 404 -11.91 3.10 -55.03
N GLY A 405 -11.78 1.98 -54.34
CA GLY A 405 -12.33 1.74 -53.01
C GLY A 405 -11.79 2.75 -52.00
N GLY A 406 -12.60 3.02 -51.00
CA GLY A 406 -12.31 3.91 -49.89
C GLY A 406 -13.57 4.24 -49.10
N GLN A 407 -13.49 4.13 -47.77
CA GLN A 407 -14.56 4.39 -46.81
C GLN A 407 -13.99 4.61 -45.40
N THR A 408 -14.76 5.25 -44.53
CA THR A 408 -14.48 5.26 -43.09
C THR A 408 -15.12 4.02 -42.46
N LEU A 409 -14.33 3.19 -41.78
CA LEU A 409 -14.80 2.02 -41.06
C LEU A 409 -14.94 2.32 -39.56
N ASN A 410 -15.94 1.72 -38.92
CA ASN A 410 -16.02 1.57 -37.48
C ASN A 410 -15.37 0.24 -37.08
N GLY A 411 -14.34 0.29 -36.22
CA GLY A 411 -13.61 -0.89 -35.77
C GLY A 411 -14.55 -1.98 -35.25
N THR A 412 -15.39 -1.67 -34.26
CA THR A 412 -16.26 -2.68 -33.63
C THR A 412 -17.50 -3.03 -34.47
N GLU A 413 -18.09 -2.09 -35.21
CA GLU A 413 -19.38 -2.32 -35.89
C GLU A 413 -19.24 -3.01 -37.26
N ASP A 414 -18.22 -2.67 -38.06
CA ASP A 414 -18.10 -3.16 -39.44
C ASP A 414 -17.34 -4.50 -39.54
N TRP A 415 -16.55 -4.85 -38.52
CA TRP A 415 -15.83 -6.13 -38.41
C TRP A 415 -16.61 -7.22 -37.67
N ASN A 416 -17.88 -6.97 -37.33
CA ASN A 416 -18.68 -7.83 -36.47
C ASN A 416 -19.16 -9.11 -37.19
N TRP A 417 -18.29 -10.13 -37.19
CA TRP A 417 -18.46 -11.45 -37.83
C TRP A 417 -19.78 -12.18 -37.50
N SER A 418 -20.30 -11.96 -36.29
CA SER A 418 -21.69 -12.28 -35.96
C SER A 418 -22.14 -11.44 -34.77
N ARG A 419 -23.31 -10.78 -34.92
CA ARG A 419 -23.94 -9.88 -33.92
C ARG A 419 -24.45 -10.60 -32.66
N VAL A 420 -23.71 -11.63 -32.18
CA VAL A 420 -24.12 -12.63 -31.19
C VAL A 420 -22.94 -13.29 -30.43
N ASP A 421 -21.73 -12.72 -30.39
CA ASP A 421 -20.79 -12.90 -29.25
C ASP A 421 -19.73 -11.78 -29.19
N ASP A 422 -19.08 -11.64 -28.03
CA ASP A 422 -18.18 -10.54 -27.61
C ASP A 422 -16.69 -10.93 -27.64
N ARG A 423 -16.34 -11.99 -28.41
CA ARG A 423 -15.04 -12.70 -28.33
C ARG A 423 -14.22 -12.76 -29.61
N SER A 424 -14.79 -12.32 -30.73
CA SER A 424 -14.16 -12.35 -32.07
C SER A 424 -14.32 -11.00 -32.78
N GLY A 425 -14.26 -9.90 -32.02
CA GLY A 425 -14.08 -8.56 -32.58
C GLY A 425 -12.63 -8.35 -33.07
N PRO A 426 -12.33 -7.25 -33.76
CA PRO A 426 -10.95 -6.86 -33.98
C PRO A 426 -10.26 -6.46 -32.65
N PRO A 427 -8.92 -6.40 -32.61
CA PRO A 427 -8.15 -6.13 -31.39
C PRO A 427 -8.52 -4.83 -30.67
N ASP A 428 -8.43 -4.84 -29.33
CA ASP A 428 -8.78 -3.69 -28.46
C ASP A 428 -7.93 -2.43 -28.68
N ASP A 429 -6.76 -2.56 -29.31
CA ASP A 429 -5.86 -1.47 -29.69
C ASP A 429 -6.22 -0.78 -31.01
N TRP A 430 -7.14 -1.35 -31.80
CA TRP A 430 -7.65 -0.69 -33.01
C TRP A 430 -8.49 0.56 -32.65
N PRO A 431 -8.37 1.66 -33.41
CA PRO A 431 -9.18 2.86 -33.17
C PRO A 431 -10.66 2.62 -33.46
N GLU A 432 -11.54 3.27 -32.68
CA GLU A 432 -13.01 3.20 -32.84
C GLU A 432 -13.47 3.44 -34.29
N LYS A 433 -12.78 4.34 -35.01
CA LYS A 433 -12.95 4.58 -36.44
C LYS A 433 -11.61 4.87 -37.11
N TYR A 434 -11.45 4.37 -38.34
CA TYR A 434 -10.31 4.67 -39.20
C TYR A 434 -10.76 4.83 -40.67
N VAL A 435 -9.84 5.27 -41.52
CA VAL A 435 -10.09 5.58 -42.92
C VAL A 435 -9.34 4.59 -43.80
N VAL A 436 -10.00 4.10 -44.84
CA VAL A 436 -9.43 3.32 -45.94
C VAL A 436 -9.62 4.13 -47.22
N PRO A 437 -8.63 4.22 -48.13
CA PRO A 437 -7.25 3.76 -47.98
C PRO A 437 -6.45 4.59 -46.98
N ASP A 438 -5.24 4.15 -46.63
CA ASP A 438 -4.29 4.94 -45.83
C ASP A 438 -3.55 5.96 -46.69
N VAL A 439 -3.21 5.58 -47.92
CA VAL A 439 -2.61 6.43 -48.95
C VAL A 439 -3.16 6.09 -50.33
N ALA A 440 -2.99 6.99 -51.29
CA ALA A 440 -3.24 6.72 -52.71
C ALA A 440 -1.94 6.70 -53.53
N ALA A 441 -1.98 5.98 -54.65
CA ALA A 441 -0.88 5.87 -55.58
C ALA A 441 -1.37 5.73 -57.04
N PRO A 442 -0.49 5.88 -58.05
CA PRO A 442 -0.88 5.87 -59.46
C PRO A 442 -1.50 4.53 -59.87
N GLY A 443 -2.75 4.55 -60.35
CA GLY A 443 -3.52 3.33 -60.66
C GLY A 443 -4.41 3.40 -61.90
N VAL A 444 -4.18 4.37 -62.81
CA VAL A 444 -4.95 4.52 -64.06
C VAL A 444 -4.00 4.66 -65.26
N SER A 445 -4.06 3.71 -66.18
CA SER A 445 -3.20 3.57 -67.36
C SER A 445 -1.71 3.42 -67.00
N VAL A 446 -1.44 2.72 -65.89
CA VAL A 446 -0.09 2.40 -65.41
C VAL A 446 0.58 1.45 -66.39
N ASN A 447 1.76 1.85 -66.89
CA ASN A 447 2.43 1.16 -67.99
C ASN A 447 3.58 0.29 -67.45
N SER A 448 3.36 -1.02 -67.32
CA SER A 448 4.32 -1.97 -66.76
C SER A 448 4.58 -3.15 -67.70
N SER A 449 5.41 -4.10 -67.27
CA SER A 449 5.74 -5.36 -67.94
C SER A 449 4.52 -6.28 -68.10
N VAL A 450 4.52 -7.10 -69.16
CA VAL A 450 3.61 -8.26 -69.32
C VAL A 450 4.36 -9.43 -69.98
N PRO A 451 3.91 -10.69 -69.82
CA PRO A 451 4.67 -11.88 -70.21
C PRO A 451 5.14 -11.92 -71.67
N GLY A 452 6.30 -12.52 -71.90
CA GLY A 452 6.97 -12.59 -73.20
C GLY A 452 7.78 -11.32 -73.54
N GLY A 453 8.17 -10.54 -72.54
CA GLY A 453 8.94 -9.30 -72.72
C GLY A 453 8.13 -8.11 -73.27
N GLY A 454 6.83 -8.09 -73.02
CA GLY A 454 5.90 -7.03 -73.45
C GLY A 454 5.72 -5.91 -72.42
N TYR A 455 4.96 -4.88 -72.80
CA TYR A 455 4.52 -3.81 -71.89
C TYR A 455 3.09 -3.38 -72.23
N GLU A 456 2.23 -3.27 -71.22
CA GLU A 456 0.82 -2.89 -71.39
C GLU A 456 0.33 -1.98 -70.24
N ARG A 457 -0.91 -1.48 -70.35
CA ARG A 457 -1.50 -0.51 -69.44
C ARG A 457 -2.76 -1.03 -68.79
N PHE A 458 -2.75 -1.13 -67.47
CA PHE A 458 -3.89 -1.56 -66.67
C PHE A 458 -4.40 -0.42 -65.78
N ASP A 459 -5.64 -0.57 -65.33
CA ASP A 459 -6.37 0.31 -64.41
C ASP A 459 -6.77 -0.54 -63.18
N GLY A 460 -6.52 -0.05 -61.96
CA GLY A 460 -6.91 -0.75 -60.73
C GLY A 460 -6.13 -0.29 -59.49
N THR A 461 -6.67 -0.55 -58.30
CA THR A 461 -5.92 -0.41 -57.05
C THR A 461 -4.75 -1.41 -56.97
N SER A 462 -4.84 -2.55 -57.66
CA SER A 462 -3.70 -3.47 -57.91
C SER A 462 -2.53 -2.86 -58.68
N MET A 463 -2.69 -1.75 -59.38
CA MET A 463 -1.57 -1.01 -59.99
C MET A 463 -1.04 0.09 -59.07
N ALA A 464 -1.82 0.51 -58.06
CA ALA A 464 -1.42 1.50 -57.07
C ALA A 464 -0.60 0.88 -55.92
N ALA A 465 -1.06 -0.24 -55.36
CA ALA A 465 -0.36 -0.98 -54.29
C ALA A 465 1.14 -1.27 -54.55
N PRO A 466 1.57 -1.73 -55.74
CA PRO A 466 2.99 -1.97 -56.01
C PRO A 466 3.84 -0.69 -56.04
N HIS A 467 3.28 0.49 -56.33
CA HIS A 467 4.04 1.75 -56.21
C HIS A 467 4.40 2.04 -54.75
N VAL A 468 3.47 1.85 -53.81
CA VAL A 468 3.72 2.00 -52.36
C VAL A 468 4.71 0.95 -51.85
N SER A 469 4.62 -0.28 -52.37
CA SER A 469 5.56 -1.37 -52.04
C SER A 469 6.99 -1.05 -52.50
N GLY A 470 7.14 -0.44 -53.67
CA GLY A 470 8.42 0.08 -54.13
C GLY A 470 8.92 1.27 -53.30
N VAL A 471 8.03 2.11 -52.76
CA VAL A 471 8.43 3.18 -51.81
C VAL A 471 8.97 2.58 -50.51
N ALA A 472 8.31 1.55 -49.95
CA ALA A 472 8.83 0.83 -48.79
C ALA A 472 10.22 0.20 -49.07
N ALA A 473 10.40 -0.45 -50.22
CA ALA A 473 11.70 -0.98 -50.63
C ALA A 473 12.79 0.10 -50.79
N LEU A 474 12.44 1.29 -51.29
CA LEU A 474 13.37 2.44 -51.33
C LEU A 474 13.71 2.96 -49.92
N MET A 475 12.76 2.95 -48.98
CA MET A 475 12.97 3.38 -47.59
C MET A 475 13.93 2.45 -46.85
N ILE A 476 13.71 1.14 -46.96
CA ILE A 476 14.59 0.09 -46.42
C ILE A 476 16.01 0.26 -47.00
N SER A 477 16.13 0.33 -48.33
CA SER A 477 17.44 0.43 -49.01
C SER A 477 18.18 1.76 -48.80
N ALA A 478 17.47 2.84 -48.46
CA ALA A 478 18.08 4.14 -48.16
C ALA A 478 18.54 4.27 -46.71
N SER A 479 17.97 3.48 -45.80
CA SER A 479 18.32 3.49 -44.38
C SER A 479 19.62 2.73 -44.11
N PRO A 480 20.51 3.20 -43.22
CA PRO A 480 21.66 2.44 -42.76
C PRO A 480 21.37 1.53 -41.55
N ARG A 481 20.11 1.52 -41.07
CA ARG A 481 19.59 0.63 -40.03
C ARG A 481 18.33 -0.09 -40.51
N ASP A 482 17.94 -1.14 -39.79
CA ASP A 482 16.63 -1.76 -39.97
C ASP A 482 15.53 -0.72 -39.64
N VAL A 483 14.48 -0.69 -40.47
CA VAL A 483 13.32 0.22 -40.34
C VAL A 483 12.12 -0.65 -40.01
N THR A 484 11.41 -0.35 -38.92
CA THR A 484 10.26 -1.17 -38.51
C THR A 484 9.09 -0.98 -39.47
N ASP A 485 8.20 -1.97 -39.54
CA ASP A 485 6.95 -1.89 -40.30
C ASP A 485 6.08 -0.69 -39.85
N ASP A 486 6.05 -0.39 -38.54
CA ASP A 486 5.40 0.79 -37.96
C ASP A 486 5.98 2.09 -38.53
N GLU A 487 7.31 2.23 -38.56
CA GLU A 487 7.97 3.41 -39.09
C GLU A 487 7.79 3.51 -40.61
N LEU A 488 7.82 2.40 -41.35
CA LEU A 488 7.50 2.35 -42.77
C LEU A 488 6.06 2.82 -43.03
N HIS A 489 5.08 2.24 -42.33
CA HIS A 489 3.65 2.54 -42.48
C HIS A 489 3.33 3.99 -42.14
N GLU A 490 3.70 4.46 -40.95
CA GLU A 490 3.37 5.83 -40.52
C GLU A 490 4.20 6.89 -41.24
N THR A 491 5.44 6.59 -41.68
CA THR A 491 6.18 7.52 -42.56
C THR A 491 5.53 7.61 -43.94
N ILE A 492 5.12 6.49 -44.55
CA ILE A 492 4.38 6.47 -45.83
C ILE A 492 3.11 7.32 -45.73
N ARG A 493 2.39 7.23 -44.61
CA ARG A 493 1.18 8.02 -44.32
C ARG A 493 1.47 9.50 -44.10
N THR A 494 2.34 9.84 -43.16
CA THR A 494 2.60 11.24 -42.73
C THR A 494 3.31 12.08 -43.79
N THR A 495 4.10 11.45 -44.68
CA THR A 495 4.79 12.14 -45.77
C THR A 495 3.99 12.20 -47.09
N ALA A 496 2.82 11.57 -47.16
CA ALA A 496 1.98 11.58 -48.34
C ALA A 496 1.46 12.99 -48.68
N ASN A 497 1.42 13.32 -49.97
CA ASN A 497 1.01 14.63 -50.46
C ASN A 497 -0.48 14.65 -50.82
N HIS A 498 -1.33 15.12 -49.90
CA HIS A 498 -2.75 15.31 -50.16
C HIS A 498 -3.00 16.37 -51.25
N PRO A 499 -3.76 16.09 -52.33
CA PRO A 499 -3.97 17.05 -53.43
C PRO A 499 -4.54 18.40 -52.99
N ASP A 500 -5.53 18.38 -52.09
CA ASP A 500 -6.13 19.60 -51.51
C ASP A 500 -5.36 20.19 -50.31
N GLY A 501 -4.22 19.61 -49.92
CA GLY A 501 -3.43 20.06 -48.77
C GLY A 501 -4.09 19.81 -47.40
N ALA A 502 -4.97 18.82 -47.30
CA ALA A 502 -5.56 18.38 -46.04
C ALA A 502 -4.53 17.66 -45.16
N THR A 503 -4.68 17.77 -43.84
CA THR A 503 -3.81 17.12 -42.83
C THR A 503 -4.52 16.00 -42.07
N ALA A 504 -5.77 15.68 -42.43
CA ALA A 504 -6.57 14.60 -41.87
C ALA A 504 -7.00 13.68 -43.02
N PRO A 505 -6.99 12.35 -42.84
CA PRO A 505 -7.20 11.42 -43.94
C PRO A 505 -8.66 11.41 -44.43
N ASP A 506 -8.85 11.16 -45.73
CA ASP A 506 -10.18 11.02 -46.36
C ASP A 506 -10.37 9.70 -47.12
N ALA A 507 -11.63 9.33 -47.36
CA ALA A 507 -12.03 8.09 -48.01
C ALA A 507 -11.78 8.06 -49.55
N ARG A 508 -10.93 8.94 -50.08
CA ARG A 508 -10.53 9.01 -51.50
C ARG A 508 -9.02 8.95 -51.68
N TYR A 509 -8.26 9.59 -50.80
CA TYR A 509 -6.80 9.70 -50.87
C TYR A 509 -6.07 9.12 -49.66
N GLY A 510 -6.77 8.75 -48.58
CA GLY A 510 -6.15 8.52 -47.29
C GLY A 510 -5.51 9.82 -46.78
N THR A 511 -4.29 9.76 -46.26
CA THR A 511 -3.51 10.97 -45.94
C THR A 511 -3.00 11.71 -47.18
N GLY A 512 -2.96 11.07 -48.36
CA GLY A 512 -2.58 11.71 -49.61
C GLY A 512 -1.97 10.76 -50.64
N ILE A 513 -1.42 11.32 -51.72
CA ILE A 513 -0.68 10.53 -52.71
C ILE A 513 0.76 10.34 -52.21
N VAL A 514 1.21 9.09 -52.12
CA VAL A 514 2.55 8.74 -51.60
C VAL A 514 3.67 9.53 -52.30
N ASP A 515 4.57 10.13 -51.51
CA ASP A 515 5.78 10.82 -51.98
C ASP A 515 7.01 10.06 -51.47
N GLY A 516 7.57 9.20 -52.31
CA GLY A 516 8.72 8.37 -51.95
C GLY A 516 9.97 9.19 -51.65
N PHE A 517 10.11 10.40 -52.18
CA PHE A 517 11.22 11.28 -51.80
C PHE A 517 11.05 11.82 -50.38
N ALA A 518 9.84 12.25 -50.01
CA ALA A 518 9.55 12.70 -48.66
C ALA A 518 9.69 11.55 -47.64
N ALA A 519 9.14 10.37 -47.95
CA ALA A 519 9.23 9.19 -47.11
C ALA A 519 10.69 8.73 -46.88
N VAL A 520 11.49 8.62 -47.94
CA VAL A 520 12.92 8.29 -47.84
C VAL A 520 13.71 9.38 -47.11
N SER A 521 13.36 10.66 -47.29
CA SER A 521 14.02 11.76 -46.56
C SER A 521 13.79 11.73 -45.05
N ALA A 522 12.71 11.10 -44.57
CA ALA A 522 12.43 10.96 -43.14
C ALA A 522 13.28 9.87 -42.48
N VAL A 523 13.45 8.70 -43.13
CA VAL A 523 14.15 7.53 -42.55
C VAL A 523 15.66 7.50 -42.81
N ALA A 524 16.14 8.01 -43.95
CA ALA A 524 17.55 7.90 -44.36
C ALA A 524 18.61 8.81 -43.67
N PRO A 525 18.25 9.87 -42.89
CA PRO A 525 19.16 10.46 -41.91
C PRO A 525 19.48 9.46 -40.80
N ALA A 526 20.73 9.45 -40.32
CA ALA A 526 21.16 8.53 -39.28
C ALA A 526 22.15 9.20 -38.33
N TYR A 527 21.81 9.23 -37.04
CA TYR A 527 22.48 10.09 -36.06
C TYR A 527 23.30 9.28 -35.06
N ASP A 528 24.58 9.05 -35.36
CA ASP A 528 25.59 8.52 -34.42
C ASP A 528 25.74 9.45 -33.21
N VAL A 529 25.89 8.90 -32.00
CA VAL A 529 26.04 9.65 -30.75
C VAL A 529 27.41 9.38 -30.11
N SER A 530 28.26 10.40 -30.02
CA SER A 530 29.64 10.31 -29.51
C SER A 530 29.96 11.33 -28.42
N ASP A 531 31.17 11.20 -27.84
CA ASP A 531 31.79 12.19 -26.93
C ASP A 531 30.92 12.63 -25.74
N LEU A 532 30.09 11.71 -25.23
CA LEU A 532 29.24 11.91 -24.06
C LEU A 532 30.05 12.45 -22.86
N SER A 533 29.66 13.62 -22.39
CA SER A 533 30.21 14.31 -21.22
C SER A 533 29.10 14.56 -20.22
N VAL A 534 29.25 13.96 -19.03
CA VAL A 534 28.26 13.96 -17.95
C VAL A 534 28.94 14.19 -16.59
N PRO A 535 28.24 14.79 -15.60
CA PRO A 535 28.77 14.96 -14.26
C PRO A 535 28.97 13.62 -13.54
N ALA A 536 30.11 13.44 -12.85
CA ALA A 536 30.42 12.20 -12.14
C ALA A 536 29.49 11.94 -10.93
N THR A 537 28.83 12.96 -10.39
CA THR A 537 27.84 12.85 -9.33
C THR A 537 26.78 13.93 -9.50
N VAL A 538 25.52 13.58 -9.29
CA VAL A 538 24.38 14.51 -9.22
C VAL A 538 23.57 14.20 -7.97
N GLU A 539 23.09 15.23 -7.30
CA GLU A 539 22.23 15.10 -6.12
C GLU A 539 20.75 15.10 -6.55
N ARG A 540 19.93 14.24 -5.96
CA ARG A 540 18.46 14.23 -6.16
C ARG A 540 17.75 15.09 -5.09
N PRO A 541 16.67 15.80 -5.43
CA PRO A 541 16.28 16.20 -6.79
C PRO A 541 17.17 17.35 -7.29
N GLY A 542 17.76 17.22 -8.48
CA GLY A 542 18.73 18.20 -8.97
C GLY A 542 19.06 18.07 -10.47
N PRO A 543 19.73 19.08 -11.05
CA PRO A 543 19.92 19.17 -12.50
C PRO A 543 21.01 18.19 -13.01
N LEU A 544 20.63 17.34 -13.95
CA LEU A 544 21.54 16.52 -14.75
C LEU A 544 21.76 17.20 -16.11
N ASN A 545 22.86 17.93 -16.22
CA ASN A 545 23.29 18.59 -17.44
C ASN A 545 24.28 17.68 -18.19
N ALA A 546 23.90 17.21 -19.38
CA ALA A 546 24.66 16.31 -20.22
C ALA A 546 24.93 16.93 -21.60
N THR A 547 26.02 16.53 -22.24
CA THR A 547 26.32 16.92 -23.63
C THR A 547 26.85 15.72 -24.40
N ALA A 548 26.37 15.50 -25.63
CA ALA A 548 26.96 14.58 -26.58
C ALA A 548 27.19 15.28 -27.93
N THR A 549 28.14 14.78 -28.71
CA THR A 549 28.24 15.10 -30.14
C THR A 549 27.31 14.17 -30.90
N VAL A 550 26.42 14.74 -31.70
CA VAL A 550 25.53 13.98 -32.60
C VAL A 550 25.98 14.23 -34.03
N THR A 551 26.22 13.15 -34.78
CA THR A 551 26.80 13.19 -36.12
C THR A 551 25.84 12.54 -37.11
N ASN A 552 25.41 13.28 -38.13
CA ASN A 552 24.58 12.68 -39.17
C ASN A 552 25.44 11.95 -40.19
N THR A 553 25.53 10.63 -40.07
CA THR A 553 26.23 9.73 -40.99
C THR A 553 25.38 9.30 -42.19
N GLY A 554 24.06 9.52 -42.11
CA GLY A 554 23.10 9.28 -43.19
C GLY A 554 23.33 10.15 -44.43
N ARG A 555 22.75 9.76 -45.57
CA ARG A 555 22.97 10.42 -46.88
C ARG A 555 22.13 11.70 -47.08
N ALA A 556 21.03 11.87 -46.34
CA ALA A 556 20.26 13.11 -46.30
C ALA A 556 20.60 13.94 -45.04
N GLY A 557 20.28 15.23 -45.09
CA GLY A 557 20.14 16.00 -43.86
C GLY A 557 18.90 15.53 -43.11
N GLY A 558 19.02 15.30 -41.80
CA GLY A 558 17.87 15.13 -40.93
C GLY A 558 17.36 16.50 -40.52
N ASP A 559 16.04 16.65 -40.51
CA ASP A 559 15.36 17.81 -39.94
C ASP A 559 14.51 17.37 -38.75
N ASN A 560 14.56 18.14 -37.65
CA ASN A 560 13.78 17.89 -36.43
C ASN A 560 13.85 16.44 -35.90
N ARG A 561 15.01 15.78 -35.97
CA ARG A 561 15.21 14.44 -35.39
C ARG A 561 15.44 14.57 -33.88
N THR A 562 14.63 13.87 -33.08
CA THR A 562 14.70 13.89 -31.61
C THR A 562 15.98 13.21 -31.10
N VAL A 563 16.59 13.79 -30.07
CA VAL A 563 17.67 13.19 -29.28
C VAL A 563 17.29 13.30 -27.81
N GLU A 564 17.27 12.17 -27.11
CA GLU A 564 16.74 12.03 -25.75
C GLU A 564 17.86 11.90 -24.71
N LEU A 565 17.64 12.48 -23.51
CA LEU A 565 18.42 12.17 -22.31
C LEU A 565 17.64 11.21 -21.42
N ARG A 566 18.08 9.96 -21.36
CA ARG A 566 17.51 8.89 -20.54
C ARG A 566 18.37 8.65 -19.29
N LEU A 567 17.74 8.36 -18.16
CA LEU A 567 18.42 7.96 -16.91
C LEU A 567 17.81 6.67 -16.37
N THR A 568 18.68 5.72 -16.03
CA THR A 568 18.29 4.47 -15.33
C THR A 568 18.21 4.70 -13.83
N ASP A 569 17.22 4.12 -13.17
CA ASP A 569 17.09 4.12 -11.71
C ASP A 569 18.16 3.22 -11.06
N PRO A 570 19.00 3.73 -10.12
CA PRO A 570 20.01 2.92 -9.44
C PRO A 570 19.46 1.68 -8.72
N GLU A 571 18.18 1.70 -8.31
CA GLU A 571 17.55 0.61 -7.56
C GLU A 571 16.66 -0.30 -8.43
N ASN A 572 16.38 0.09 -9.69
CA ASN A 572 15.62 -0.71 -10.64
C ASN A 572 16.12 -0.50 -12.09
N ALA A 573 16.98 -1.39 -12.57
CA ALA A 573 17.57 -1.30 -13.91
C ALA A 573 16.56 -1.33 -15.08
N SER A 574 15.32 -1.79 -14.85
CA SER A 574 14.24 -1.75 -15.84
C SER A 574 13.48 -0.41 -15.87
N ASN A 575 13.63 0.42 -14.82
CA ASN A 575 13.09 1.77 -14.77
C ASN A 575 14.05 2.74 -15.45
N VAL A 576 13.81 3.01 -16.74
CA VAL A 576 14.54 4.02 -17.53
C VAL A 576 13.58 5.15 -17.87
N THR A 577 13.90 6.36 -17.41
CA THR A 577 13.06 7.56 -17.60
C THR A 577 13.72 8.53 -18.57
N VAL A 578 12.95 9.03 -19.55
CA VAL A 578 13.33 10.19 -20.38
C VAL A 578 13.22 11.45 -19.52
N LEU A 579 14.32 12.18 -19.34
CA LEU A 579 14.38 13.39 -18.53
C LEU A 579 14.16 14.67 -19.36
N THR A 580 14.55 14.64 -20.64
CA THR A 580 14.39 15.74 -21.61
C THR A 580 14.71 15.26 -23.02
N GLU A 581 14.26 16.02 -24.01
CA GLU A 581 14.30 15.71 -25.45
C GLU A 581 14.66 17.01 -26.21
N GLU A 582 15.52 16.93 -27.23
CA GLU A 582 15.86 18.07 -28.09
C GLU A 582 15.81 17.65 -29.57
N ASN A 583 15.16 18.46 -30.43
CA ASN A 583 15.04 18.17 -31.86
C ASN A 583 16.16 18.85 -32.66
N VAL A 584 16.92 18.07 -33.41
CA VAL A 584 18.16 18.53 -34.03
C VAL A 584 18.12 18.36 -35.56
N SER A 585 18.24 19.48 -36.28
CA SER A 585 18.46 19.47 -37.74
C SER A 585 19.95 19.44 -38.07
N ILE A 586 20.43 18.37 -38.68
CA ILE A 586 21.85 18.15 -39.02
C ILE A 586 21.95 17.73 -40.50
N ALA A 587 22.62 18.54 -41.32
CA ALA A 587 22.90 18.16 -42.71
C ALA A 587 23.90 16.99 -42.79
N SER A 588 23.73 16.09 -43.78
CA SER A 588 24.57 14.91 -44.00
C SER A 588 26.07 15.20 -43.91
N GLY A 589 26.79 14.37 -43.15
CA GLY A 589 28.24 14.46 -42.95
C GLY A 589 28.71 15.57 -42.00
N ASN A 590 27.80 16.25 -41.29
CA ASN A 590 28.13 17.20 -40.23
C ASN A 590 27.83 16.63 -38.83
N GLU A 591 28.45 17.26 -37.84
CA GLU A 591 28.31 17.00 -36.40
C GLU A 591 27.82 18.26 -35.67
N THR A 592 27.15 18.10 -34.53
CA THR A 592 26.85 19.20 -33.58
C THR A 592 26.85 18.68 -32.14
N THR A 593 27.27 19.51 -31.18
CA THR A 593 27.17 19.16 -29.76
C THR A 593 25.80 19.58 -29.23
N VAL A 594 25.03 18.62 -28.73
CA VAL A 594 23.67 18.81 -28.21
C VAL A 594 23.71 18.89 -26.67
N PRO A 595 23.26 20.00 -26.04
CA PRO A 595 23.19 20.14 -24.59
C PRO A 595 21.81 19.75 -24.06
N LEU A 596 21.71 18.58 -23.43
CA LEU A 596 20.48 18.08 -22.82
C LEU A 596 20.52 18.29 -21.31
N ASN A 597 19.54 19.02 -20.76
CA ASN A 597 19.49 19.37 -19.35
C ASN A 597 18.16 18.89 -18.75
N GLY A 598 18.21 17.86 -17.90
CA GLY A 598 17.06 17.29 -17.20
C GLY A 598 17.18 17.46 -15.68
N THR A 599 16.19 16.96 -14.94
CA THR A 599 16.20 16.93 -13.46
C THR A 599 16.10 15.48 -13.01
N VAL A 600 16.97 15.05 -12.10
CA VAL A 600 16.90 13.72 -11.48
C VAL A 600 15.63 13.62 -10.62
N PRO A 601 14.73 12.64 -10.85
CA PRO A 601 13.53 12.48 -10.05
C PRO A 601 13.84 12.21 -8.57
N SER A 602 13.05 12.78 -7.66
CA SER A 602 13.24 12.61 -6.21
C SER A 602 13.04 11.16 -5.73
N GLY A 603 12.25 10.37 -6.46
CA GLY A 603 11.95 8.97 -6.14
C GLY A 603 12.89 7.92 -6.78
N PHE A 604 13.92 8.33 -7.54
CA PHE A 604 14.97 7.41 -8.00
C PHE A 604 15.86 6.99 -6.83
N GLY A 605 16.45 5.80 -6.89
CA GLY A 605 17.38 5.29 -5.88
C GLY A 605 18.68 6.10 -5.70
N THR A 606 19.55 5.68 -4.78
CA THR A 606 20.94 6.20 -4.69
C THR A 606 21.98 5.16 -5.12
N GLY A 607 23.05 5.60 -5.77
CA GLY A 607 24.11 4.69 -6.21
C GLY A 607 24.77 5.09 -7.52
N GLU A 608 25.60 4.21 -8.07
CA GLU A 608 26.08 4.33 -9.45
C GLU A 608 24.97 3.88 -10.40
N THR A 609 24.75 4.61 -11.50
CA THR A 609 23.78 4.25 -12.54
C THR A 609 24.24 4.71 -13.92
N THR A 610 23.51 4.31 -14.95
CA THR A 610 23.73 4.69 -16.34
C THR A 610 22.84 5.87 -16.72
N VAL A 611 23.47 6.87 -17.35
CA VAL A 611 22.81 7.90 -18.15
C VAL A 611 23.08 7.60 -19.62
N THR A 612 22.08 7.78 -20.47
CA THR A 612 22.15 7.49 -21.90
C THR A 612 21.68 8.71 -22.68
N ILE A 613 22.43 9.14 -23.69
CA ILE A 613 21.90 10.01 -24.74
C ILE A 613 21.64 9.13 -25.97
N ALA A 614 20.41 9.13 -26.45
CA ALA A 614 19.95 8.28 -27.55
C ALA A 614 19.36 9.10 -28.70
N SER A 615 19.72 8.74 -29.93
CA SER A 615 18.94 9.03 -31.14
C SER A 615 18.05 7.81 -31.46
N PRO A 616 17.24 7.83 -32.54
CA PRO A 616 16.56 6.64 -33.03
C PRO A 616 17.51 5.59 -33.64
N GLU A 617 18.78 5.94 -33.90
CA GLU A 617 19.77 5.07 -34.55
C GLU A 617 20.86 4.52 -33.60
N ASP A 618 21.27 5.29 -32.59
CA ASP A 618 22.45 5.02 -31.77
C ASP A 618 22.30 5.60 -30.36
N ALA A 619 23.06 5.06 -29.38
CA ALA A 619 22.96 5.43 -27.98
C ALA A 619 24.31 5.45 -27.26
N ALA A 620 24.74 6.63 -26.82
CA ALA A 620 25.92 6.78 -25.98
C ALA A 620 25.56 6.63 -24.49
N THR A 621 26.19 5.67 -23.81
CA THR A 621 26.01 5.42 -22.37
C THR A 621 27.18 5.95 -21.53
N GLY A 622 26.90 6.55 -20.39
CA GLY A 622 27.89 6.99 -19.39
C GLY A 622 27.47 6.61 -17.97
N SER A 623 28.43 6.54 -17.05
CA SER A 623 28.15 6.23 -15.64
C SER A 623 28.16 7.50 -14.80
N ILE A 624 27.14 7.68 -13.96
CA ILE A 624 27.05 8.76 -12.96
C ILE A 624 26.68 8.18 -11.60
N ARG A 625 27.01 8.91 -10.53
CA ARG A 625 26.50 8.62 -9.19
C ARG A 625 25.30 9.51 -8.86
N ILE A 626 24.15 8.92 -8.51
CA ILE A 626 23.07 9.63 -7.82
C ILE A 626 23.36 9.62 -6.32
N ALA A 627 23.38 10.82 -5.74
CA ALA A 627 23.48 11.06 -4.31
C ALA A 627 22.21 11.74 -3.79
N GLU A 628 22.01 11.72 -2.48
CA GLU A 628 21.02 12.56 -1.81
C GLU A 628 21.67 13.89 -1.43
N ALA A 629 20.97 15.02 -1.61
CA ALA A 629 21.45 16.31 -1.13
C ALA A 629 21.38 16.34 0.41
N VAL A 630 22.49 16.68 1.09
CA VAL A 630 22.58 16.65 2.56
C VAL A 630 22.87 18.03 3.12
N GLY A 631 21.91 18.61 3.84
CA GLY A 631 22.11 19.83 4.63
C GLY A 631 22.40 19.54 6.10
N THR A 632 22.36 20.58 6.93
CA THR A 632 22.57 20.49 8.38
C THR A 632 21.53 21.32 9.12
N VAL A 633 20.86 20.71 10.10
CA VAL A 633 20.01 21.41 11.06
C VAL A 633 20.78 21.55 12.37
N ASN A 634 20.85 22.76 12.90
CA ASN A 634 21.40 23.03 14.23
C ASN A 634 20.45 23.90 15.06
N GLY A 635 20.80 24.12 16.31
CA GLY A 635 20.09 25.08 17.14
C GLY A 635 20.36 24.89 18.62
N THR A 636 19.52 25.53 19.44
CA THR A 636 19.52 25.36 20.90
C THR A 636 18.12 25.03 21.40
N VAL A 637 18.05 24.18 22.43
CA VAL A 637 16.80 23.92 23.16
C VAL A 637 16.83 24.67 24.49
N THR A 638 15.74 25.37 24.79
CA THR A 638 15.61 26.21 26.01
C THR A 638 14.32 25.94 26.76
N ASP A 639 14.34 26.17 28.07
CA ASP A 639 13.17 26.20 28.93
C ASP A 639 12.33 27.47 28.63
N ALA A 640 11.04 27.30 28.34
CA ALA A 640 10.18 28.37 27.83
C ALA A 640 9.85 29.46 28.88
N ASP A 641 9.87 29.14 30.18
CA ASP A 641 9.55 30.10 31.25
C ASP A 641 10.79 30.86 31.74
N THR A 642 11.99 30.26 31.65
CA THR A 642 13.25 30.81 32.20
C THR A 642 14.30 31.20 31.15
N ASN A 643 14.17 30.74 29.91
CA ASN A 643 15.20 30.79 28.86
C ASN A 643 16.55 30.14 29.25
N ALA A 644 16.54 29.19 30.19
CA ALA A 644 17.71 28.36 30.50
C ALA A 644 17.96 27.33 29.38
N THR A 645 19.21 27.09 29.02
CA THR A 645 19.59 26.09 28.02
C THR A 645 19.45 24.67 28.58
N LEU A 646 18.80 23.79 27.82
CA LEU A 646 18.44 22.44 28.26
C LEU A 646 19.35 21.38 27.64
N SER A 647 20.19 20.77 28.46
CA SER A 647 21.09 19.66 28.09
C SER A 647 20.44 18.29 28.35
N GLY A 648 20.67 17.29 27.49
CA GLY A 648 20.03 15.98 27.64
C GLY A 648 18.55 15.97 27.25
N ILE A 649 18.19 16.78 26.26
CA ILE A 649 16.91 16.70 25.55
C ILE A 649 17.13 15.90 24.27
N ASP A 650 16.21 14.98 23.97
CA ASP A 650 16.22 14.22 22.74
C ASP A 650 15.60 15.07 21.62
N VAL A 651 16.28 15.14 20.47
CA VAL A 651 15.86 15.91 19.30
C VAL A 651 15.73 14.96 18.11
N ALA A 652 14.53 14.88 17.54
CA ALA A 652 14.25 14.20 16.28
C ALA A 652 14.11 15.23 15.15
N VAL A 653 14.57 14.88 13.96
CA VAL A 653 14.38 15.66 12.73
C VAL A 653 13.66 14.75 11.73
N GLU A 654 12.52 15.21 11.23
CA GLU A 654 11.55 14.38 10.52
C GLU A 654 11.14 14.96 9.17
N ASN A 655 11.06 14.09 8.17
CA ASN A 655 10.53 14.39 6.84
C ASN A 655 9.12 13.78 6.72
N GLY A 656 8.09 14.58 7.03
CA GLY A 656 6.69 14.13 7.05
C GLY A 656 6.37 13.21 8.23
N THR A 657 6.73 11.93 8.12
CA THR A 657 6.58 10.91 9.19
C THR A 657 7.83 10.01 9.32
N GLU A 658 8.90 10.29 8.58
CA GLU A 658 10.15 9.55 8.64
C GLU A 658 11.20 10.32 9.44
N THR A 659 11.74 9.72 10.52
CA THR A 659 12.83 10.33 11.30
C THR A 659 14.15 10.21 10.55
N VAL A 660 14.52 11.27 9.80
CA VAL A 660 15.73 11.34 8.97
C VAL A 660 17.01 11.68 9.75
N GLY A 661 16.90 12.05 11.03
CA GLY A 661 18.05 12.24 11.90
C GLY A 661 17.68 12.48 13.37
N THR A 662 18.65 12.25 14.27
CA THR A 662 18.46 12.43 15.72
C THR A 662 19.71 12.99 16.39
N ALA A 663 19.54 13.78 17.46
CA ALA A 663 20.60 14.23 18.36
C ALA A 663 20.12 14.28 19.82
N VAL A 664 21.08 14.47 20.73
CA VAL A 664 20.82 14.79 22.15
C VAL A 664 21.55 16.09 22.47
N THR A 665 20.89 17.04 23.14
CA THR A 665 21.46 18.38 23.36
C THR A 665 22.67 18.39 24.30
N GLY A 666 23.67 19.18 23.94
CA GLY A 666 24.91 19.38 24.69
C GLY A 666 24.73 20.18 26.00
N PRO A 667 25.80 20.36 26.80
CA PRO A 667 25.76 21.07 28.08
C PRO A 667 25.35 22.55 28.02
N ASP A 668 25.37 23.13 26.82
CA ASP A 668 24.92 24.48 26.46
C ASP A 668 23.57 24.48 25.72
N GLY A 669 22.87 23.35 25.70
CA GLY A 669 21.59 23.16 25.01
C GLY A 669 21.69 23.05 23.49
N ALA A 670 22.90 23.07 22.92
CA ALA A 670 23.09 23.04 21.47
C ALA A 670 22.96 21.63 20.89
N TYR A 671 22.51 21.53 19.64
CA TYR A 671 22.49 20.31 18.84
C TYR A 671 22.82 20.59 17.37
N GLU A 672 23.25 19.55 16.64
CA GLU A 672 23.61 19.60 15.21
C GLU A 672 23.37 18.21 14.60
N VAL A 673 22.66 18.14 13.47
CA VAL A 673 22.30 16.91 12.75
C VAL A 673 22.45 17.13 11.24
N ALA A 674 23.15 16.24 10.55
CA ALA A 674 23.16 16.21 9.08
C ALA A 674 21.95 15.40 8.58
N VAL A 675 21.21 15.95 7.62
CA VAL A 675 19.89 15.47 7.17
C VAL A 675 19.66 15.77 5.68
N PRO A 676 18.71 15.12 5.00
CA PRO A 676 18.33 15.47 3.64
C PRO A 676 17.97 16.95 3.47
N ALA A 677 18.33 17.54 2.33
CA ALA A 677 18.05 18.95 2.03
C ALA A 677 16.59 19.14 1.60
N THR A 678 15.67 19.09 2.55
CA THR A 678 14.21 19.22 2.34
C THR A 678 13.56 20.21 3.33
N ASN A 679 12.24 20.36 3.23
CA ASN A 679 11.45 20.82 4.38
C ASN A 679 11.45 19.72 5.46
N LEU A 680 11.63 20.11 6.71
CA LEU A 680 11.76 19.20 7.86
C LEU A 680 11.07 19.79 9.10
N THR A 681 10.54 18.91 9.94
CA THR A 681 10.08 19.22 11.31
C THR A 681 11.18 18.84 12.30
N VAL A 682 11.44 19.70 13.29
CA VAL A 682 12.39 19.44 14.37
C VAL A 682 11.64 19.39 15.70
N THR A 683 11.50 18.19 16.26
CA THR A 683 10.79 17.95 17.52
C THR A 683 11.80 17.72 18.63
N ALA A 684 11.75 18.53 19.69
CA ALA A 684 12.55 18.32 20.89
C ALA A 684 11.67 17.94 22.08
N SER A 685 12.04 16.91 22.85
CA SER A 685 11.29 16.49 24.04
C SER A 685 12.11 15.65 25.02
N ASN A 686 11.60 15.43 26.22
CA ASN A 686 12.02 14.33 27.09
C ASN A 686 10.90 13.99 28.10
N ALA A 687 11.18 13.21 29.15
CA ALA A 687 10.21 12.86 30.20
C ALA A 687 9.74 14.04 31.07
N THR A 688 10.53 15.11 31.18
CA THR A 688 10.30 16.28 32.03
C THR A 688 9.54 17.39 31.30
N TYR A 689 9.79 17.53 29.99
CA TYR A 689 9.31 18.60 29.14
C TYR A 689 8.27 18.09 28.13
N ALA A 690 7.25 18.91 27.84
CA ALA A 690 6.34 18.64 26.74
C ALA A 690 7.09 18.74 25.40
N PRO A 691 6.73 17.94 24.37
CA PRO A 691 7.27 18.12 23.04
C PRO A 691 6.90 19.50 22.49
N ALA A 692 7.81 20.09 21.72
CA ALA A 692 7.50 21.22 20.84
C ALA A 692 8.31 21.11 19.56
N ASP A 693 7.77 21.71 18.49
CA ASP A 693 8.24 21.55 17.13
C ASP A 693 8.63 22.91 16.53
N GLU A 694 9.65 22.92 15.67
CA GLU A 694 10.01 24.05 14.80
C GLU A 694 10.26 23.52 13.38
N THR A 695 9.80 24.24 12.35
CA THR A 695 9.95 23.80 10.95
C THR A 695 11.06 24.56 10.23
N VAL A 696 11.84 23.84 9.42
CA VAL A 696 12.97 24.38 8.66
C VAL A 696 12.94 23.93 7.21
N SER A 697 13.57 24.71 6.34
CA SER A 697 13.75 24.40 4.92
C SER A 697 15.24 24.42 4.58
N LEU A 698 15.72 23.32 4.03
CA LEU A 698 17.01 23.18 3.35
C LEU A 698 16.71 22.97 1.85
N ALA A 699 17.55 23.49 0.96
CA ALA A 699 17.31 23.45 -0.49
C ALA A 699 18.48 22.85 -1.29
N GLU A 700 19.71 23.07 -0.84
CA GLU A 700 20.93 22.58 -1.48
C GLU A 700 21.84 21.84 -0.48
N SER A 701 22.71 20.96 -0.98
CA SER A 701 23.67 20.22 -0.15
C SER A 701 24.70 21.15 0.49
N GLY A 702 24.91 21.01 1.80
CA GLY A 702 25.69 21.93 2.61
C GLY A 702 24.91 23.15 3.14
N ASP A 703 23.62 23.31 2.83
CA ASP A 703 22.78 24.31 3.52
C ASP A 703 22.78 24.09 5.03
N THR A 704 22.61 25.18 5.78
CA THR A 704 22.51 25.12 7.25
C THR A 704 21.30 25.92 7.73
N ALA A 705 20.36 25.24 8.38
CA ALA A 705 19.19 25.83 9.01
C ALA A 705 19.30 25.80 10.54
N THR A 706 18.71 26.79 11.21
CA THR A 706 18.74 26.89 12.67
C THR A 706 17.33 26.86 13.25
N ALA A 707 16.99 25.80 14.00
CA ALA A 707 15.72 25.65 14.72
C ALA A 707 15.97 25.75 16.24
N ASN A 708 15.43 26.79 16.89
CA ASN A 708 15.56 26.97 18.34
C ASN A 708 14.25 26.62 19.03
N VAL A 709 14.22 25.49 19.72
CA VAL A 709 12.99 24.95 20.30
C VAL A 709 12.87 25.36 21.77
N SER A 710 11.72 25.93 22.17
CA SER A 710 11.45 26.32 23.55
C SER A 710 10.41 25.41 24.19
N LEU A 711 10.82 24.64 25.20
CA LEU A 711 10.00 23.60 25.82
C LEU A 711 9.34 24.06 27.12
N ALA A 712 8.06 23.74 27.28
CA ALA A 712 7.34 23.92 28.53
C ALA A 712 7.50 22.69 29.44
N LEU A 713 7.65 22.91 30.75
CA LEU A 713 7.60 21.83 31.74
C LEU A 713 6.24 21.13 31.68
N ARG A 714 6.22 19.80 31.81
CA ARG A 714 4.99 19.04 32.00
C ARG A 714 4.41 19.38 33.38
N ASN A 715 3.08 19.48 33.48
CA ASN A 715 2.40 19.51 34.77
C ASN A 715 2.62 18.18 35.52
N GLY A 716 2.48 18.22 36.85
CA GLY A 716 2.30 17.03 37.68
C GLY A 716 0.89 17.01 38.26
N THR A 717 0.43 15.85 38.69
CA THR A 717 -0.94 15.65 39.22
C THR A 717 -0.89 15.51 40.74
N LEU A 718 -1.58 16.38 41.46
CA LEU A 718 -1.88 16.18 42.88
C LEU A 718 -3.15 15.31 42.97
N ALA A 719 -3.04 14.06 43.40
CA ALA A 719 -4.16 13.14 43.49
C ALA A 719 -4.01 12.18 44.67
N GLY A 720 -5.12 11.80 45.30
CA GLY A 720 -5.10 11.01 46.51
C GLY A 720 -6.49 10.70 47.07
N GLY A 721 -6.52 10.21 48.31
CA GLY A 721 -7.73 10.01 49.09
C GLY A 721 -7.81 10.92 50.31
N VAL A 722 -9.02 11.36 50.65
CA VAL A 722 -9.36 11.98 51.94
C VAL A 722 -10.04 10.93 52.81
N ASP A 723 -9.27 10.32 53.70
CA ASP A 723 -9.74 9.28 54.61
C ASP A 723 -10.25 9.84 55.95
N ALA A 724 -11.06 9.06 56.66
CA ALA A 724 -11.32 9.29 58.07
C ALA A 724 -10.22 8.68 58.95
N SER A 725 -9.71 9.45 59.91
CA SER A 725 -8.63 9.01 60.83
C SER A 725 -9.03 7.90 61.81
N ASP A 726 -10.33 7.64 61.99
CA ASP A 726 -10.84 6.55 62.84
C ASP A 726 -11.12 5.24 62.07
N GLY A 727 -10.94 5.23 60.75
CA GLY A 727 -11.19 4.06 59.90
C GLY A 727 -12.68 3.75 59.64
N GLY A 728 -13.60 4.66 59.98
CA GLY A 728 -14.97 4.63 59.48
C GLY A 728 -15.10 5.23 58.07
N ASP A 729 -16.33 5.40 57.58
CA ASP A 729 -16.60 5.95 56.24
C ASP A 729 -15.91 7.31 56.01
N PRO A 730 -15.42 7.58 54.77
CA PRO A 730 -14.66 8.78 54.44
C PRO A 730 -15.50 10.06 54.53
N PRO A 731 -14.87 11.25 54.66
CA PRO A 731 -15.58 12.51 54.82
C PRO A 731 -16.35 12.92 53.55
N THR A 732 -17.69 12.93 53.63
CA THR A 732 -18.54 13.39 52.51
C THR A 732 -18.43 14.90 52.32
N ASN A 733 -18.36 15.35 51.06
CA ASN A 733 -18.17 16.75 50.68
C ASN A 733 -16.88 17.36 51.25
N ALA A 734 -15.76 16.61 51.21
CA ALA A 734 -14.47 17.21 51.50
C ALA A 734 -14.02 18.08 50.31
N THR A 735 -13.42 19.24 50.60
CA THR A 735 -12.77 20.09 49.60
C THR A 735 -11.28 20.08 49.84
N VAL A 736 -10.50 19.80 48.79
CA VAL A 736 -9.04 19.92 48.79
C VAL A 736 -8.67 21.24 48.11
N THR A 737 -8.20 22.21 48.90
CA THR A 737 -7.77 23.53 48.45
C THR A 737 -6.24 23.58 48.38
N VAL A 738 -5.72 23.99 47.23
CA VAL A 738 -4.29 24.12 46.94
C VAL A 738 -3.91 25.59 46.95
N THR A 739 -2.90 25.95 47.75
CA THR A 739 -2.34 27.30 47.82
C THR A 739 -0.85 27.31 47.51
N ASN A 740 -0.36 28.38 46.88
CA ASN A 740 1.06 28.60 46.65
C ASN A 740 1.72 29.33 47.84
N GLU A 741 3.06 29.45 47.81
CA GLU A 741 3.86 30.14 48.86
C GLU A 741 3.40 31.58 49.20
N SER A 742 2.63 32.24 48.33
CA SER A 742 2.09 33.58 48.60
C SER A 742 0.78 33.58 49.41
N GLY A 743 0.24 32.39 49.73
CA GLY A 743 -1.09 32.22 50.33
C GLY A 743 -2.23 32.46 49.35
N SER A 744 -1.97 32.42 48.05
CA SER A 744 -3.01 32.53 47.01
C SER A 744 -3.51 31.14 46.62
N GLU A 745 -4.82 30.98 46.53
CA GLU A 745 -5.47 29.79 45.98
C GLU A 745 -5.08 29.59 44.51
N VAL A 746 -4.72 28.37 44.16
CA VAL A 746 -4.32 27.94 42.80
C VAL A 746 -5.34 26.98 42.21
N ALA A 747 -5.91 26.11 43.06
CA ALA A 747 -7.03 25.25 42.72
C ALA A 747 -7.84 24.90 43.98
N ALA A 748 -9.10 24.53 43.79
CA ALA A 748 -9.91 23.85 44.79
C ALA A 748 -10.73 22.75 44.09
N VAL A 749 -10.73 21.54 44.65
CA VAL A 749 -11.43 20.38 44.08
C VAL A 749 -12.24 19.68 45.18
N GLU A 750 -13.49 19.32 44.87
CA GLU A 750 -14.32 18.50 45.76
C GLU A 750 -13.97 17.02 45.58
N SER A 751 -13.84 16.28 46.69
CA SER A 751 -13.61 14.84 46.66
C SER A 751 -14.84 14.09 46.14
N GLY A 752 -14.63 13.05 45.34
CA GLY A 752 -15.67 12.11 44.95
C GLY A 752 -16.29 11.36 46.14
N ALA A 753 -17.34 10.58 45.88
CA ALA A 753 -18.10 9.86 46.92
C ALA A 753 -17.27 8.83 47.72
N GLU A 754 -16.11 8.42 47.21
CA GLU A 754 -15.15 7.52 47.86
C GLU A 754 -13.95 8.27 48.49
N GLY A 755 -14.03 9.60 48.62
CA GLY A 755 -12.97 10.45 49.18
C GLY A 755 -11.84 10.79 48.20
N THR A 756 -11.87 10.28 46.97
CA THR A 756 -10.82 10.48 45.96
C THR A 756 -10.85 11.85 45.30
N TYR A 757 -9.68 12.40 44.96
CA TYR A 757 -9.55 13.68 44.25
C TYR A 757 -8.31 13.67 43.33
N ALA A 758 -8.32 14.53 42.31
CA ALA A 758 -7.17 14.77 41.42
C ALA A 758 -7.21 16.19 40.85
N VAL A 759 -6.04 16.82 40.70
CA VAL A 759 -5.87 18.12 40.02
C VAL A 759 -4.47 18.27 39.45
N ASP A 760 -4.37 18.73 38.20
CA ASP A 760 -3.08 19.01 37.55
C ASP A 760 -2.55 20.39 37.93
N LEU A 761 -1.27 20.44 38.30
CA LEU A 761 -0.57 21.63 38.78
C LEU A 761 0.78 21.75 38.06
N ARG A 762 1.28 22.99 37.94
CA ARG A 762 2.67 23.21 37.50
C ARG A 762 3.63 22.64 38.56
N PRO A 763 4.85 22.22 38.19
CA PRO A 763 5.84 21.77 39.17
C PRO A 763 6.17 22.85 40.20
N GLY A 764 6.31 22.47 41.47
CA GLY A 764 6.61 23.40 42.56
C GLY A 764 6.10 22.96 43.94
N ALA A 765 6.29 23.83 44.93
CA ALA A 765 5.89 23.65 46.31
C ALA A 765 4.50 24.27 46.58
N TYR A 766 3.61 23.50 47.19
CA TYR A 766 2.24 23.93 47.53
C TYR A 766 1.87 23.58 48.97
N ASP A 767 1.05 24.43 49.59
CA ASP A 767 0.37 24.13 50.85
C ASP A 767 -1.07 23.68 50.52
N VAL A 768 -1.40 22.44 50.89
CA VAL A 768 -2.63 21.75 50.49
C VAL A 768 -3.48 21.45 51.73
N THR A 769 -4.74 21.87 51.73
CA THR A 769 -5.67 21.68 52.85
C THR A 769 -6.87 20.85 52.43
N ALA A 770 -7.17 19.78 53.17
CA ALA A 770 -8.44 19.07 53.08
C ALA A 770 -9.34 19.50 54.27
N ASP A 771 -10.53 20.01 53.96
CA ASP A 771 -11.57 20.37 54.94
C ASP A 771 -12.89 19.64 54.62
N ALA A 772 -13.67 19.30 55.65
CA ALA A 772 -14.98 18.65 55.50
C ALA A 772 -15.91 19.01 56.68
N PRO A 773 -17.22 19.28 56.47
CA PRO A 773 -18.08 19.94 57.47
C PRO A 773 -18.13 19.30 58.87
N ASP A 774 -18.13 17.97 58.96
CA ASP A 774 -18.27 17.24 60.22
C ASP A 774 -16.94 16.69 60.78
N PHE A 775 -15.82 17.09 60.17
CA PHE A 775 -14.46 16.72 60.55
C PHE A 775 -13.61 17.97 60.80
N ASP A 776 -12.47 17.81 61.46
CA ASP A 776 -11.47 18.86 61.60
C ASP A 776 -10.47 18.84 60.43
N PRO A 777 -10.20 20.00 59.78
CA PRO A 777 -9.36 20.08 58.59
C PRO A 777 -7.89 19.74 58.86
N THR A 778 -7.21 19.28 57.81
CA THR A 778 -5.78 18.96 57.83
C THR A 778 -5.07 19.68 56.69
N THR A 779 -3.95 20.33 56.98
CA THR A 779 -3.10 21.03 56.00
C THR A 779 -1.72 20.41 55.98
N GLU A 780 -1.29 19.92 54.82
CA GLU A 780 0.08 19.49 54.56
C GLU A 780 0.82 20.62 53.82
N THR A 781 2.01 20.98 54.29
CA THR A 781 2.74 22.17 53.82
C THR A 781 3.99 21.81 53.03
N GLY A 782 4.25 22.52 51.93
CA GLY A 782 5.41 22.29 51.07
C GLY A 782 5.35 20.97 50.29
N VAL A 783 4.15 20.50 49.94
CA VAL A 783 3.94 19.36 49.04
C VAL A 783 4.63 19.65 47.70
N GLN A 784 5.55 18.78 47.27
CA GLN A 784 6.24 18.92 45.98
C GLN A 784 5.44 18.26 44.87
N ILE A 785 5.15 19.02 43.83
CA ILE A 785 4.66 18.52 42.54
C ILE A 785 5.86 18.45 41.59
N GLU A 786 6.19 17.25 41.15
CA GLU A 786 7.22 17.00 40.15
C GLU A 786 6.59 16.90 38.75
N PRO A 787 7.29 17.32 37.67
CA PRO A 787 6.76 17.27 36.31
C PRO A 787 6.47 15.83 35.87
N ASN A 788 5.31 15.60 35.26
CA ASN A 788 4.87 14.28 34.75
C ASN A 788 4.81 13.18 35.83
N ALA A 789 4.60 13.56 37.10
CA ALA A 789 4.47 12.64 38.23
C ALA A 789 3.15 12.87 38.99
N THR A 790 2.76 11.89 39.80
CA THR A 790 1.57 11.98 40.67
C THR A 790 1.99 12.01 42.14
N THR A 791 1.50 12.99 42.90
CA THR A 791 1.80 13.18 44.33
C THR A 791 0.54 13.00 45.18
N ASP A 792 0.59 12.11 46.19
CA ASP A 792 -0.46 11.91 47.20
C ASP A 792 0.05 12.32 48.61
N PRO A 793 -0.52 13.36 49.25
CA PRO A 793 -0.28 13.71 50.65
C PRO A 793 -0.89 12.74 51.69
N GLY A 794 -1.89 11.93 51.34
CA GLY A 794 -2.51 10.92 52.21
C GLY A 794 -3.36 11.49 53.36
N PHE A 795 -4.30 12.39 53.08
CA PHE A 795 -5.11 13.09 54.09
C PHE A 795 -5.95 12.17 54.98
N ARG A 796 -5.95 12.43 56.30
CA ARG A 796 -6.74 11.70 57.31
C ARG A 796 -7.41 12.65 58.30
N LEU A 797 -8.69 12.96 58.08
CA LEU A 797 -9.40 13.98 58.88
C LEU A 797 -9.94 13.44 60.21
N GLY A 798 -10.00 14.31 61.23
CA GLY A 798 -10.49 13.98 62.57
C GLY A 798 -12.02 14.11 62.68
N PRO A 799 -12.80 13.05 62.93
CA PRO A 799 -14.26 13.17 63.05
C PRO A 799 -14.63 13.93 64.33
N ARG A 800 -15.50 14.95 64.23
CA ARG A 800 -15.95 15.73 65.39
C ARG A 800 -16.84 14.86 66.30
N PRO A 801 -16.75 15.00 67.64
CA PRO A 801 -17.52 14.17 68.55
C PRO A 801 -19.02 14.47 68.47
N ALA A 802 -19.82 13.41 68.50
CA ALA A 802 -21.27 13.47 68.67
C ALA A 802 -21.64 13.88 70.11
N THR A 803 -22.87 14.37 70.30
CA THR A 803 -23.45 14.72 71.60
C THR A 803 -24.71 13.91 71.87
N VAL A 804 -24.65 13.02 72.86
CA VAL A 804 -25.82 12.28 73.37
C VAL A 804 -26.39 13.00 74.59
N PHE A 805 -27.68 13.35 74.54
CA PHE A 805 -28.37 14.03 75.64
C PHE A 805 -29.73 13.39 75.92
N GLY A 806 -30.37 13.72 77.04
CA GLY A 806 -31.73 13.26 77.34
C GLY A 806 -32.06 13.32 78.82
N THR A 807 -33.12 12.63 79.22
CA THR A 807 -33.63 12.58 80.58
C THR A 807 -33.70 11.15 81.14
N VAL A 808 -33.61 11.02 82.46
CA VAL A 808 -33.77 9.75 83.19
C VAL A 808 -34.95 9.88 84.17
N VAL A 809 -35.96 9.02 84.04
CA VAL A 809 -37.23 9.13 84.80
C VAL A 809 -37.62 7.85 85.55
N ASN A 810 -38.40 7.99 86.62
CA ASN A 810 -38.98 6.90 87.40
C ASN A 810 -40.08 6.20 86.59
N SER A 811 -39.91 4.92 86.26
CA SER A 811 -40.88 4.16 85.44
C SER A 811 -42.23 3.93 86.13
N SER A 812 -42.34 4.17 87.45
CA SER A 812 -43.59 4.04 88.21
C SER A 812 -44.41 5.33 88.33
N GLY A 813 -43.85 6.49 88.01
CA GLY A 813 -44.50 7.79 88.22
C GLY A 813 -44.20 8.88 87.19
N GLY A 814 -43.18 8.70 86.35
CA GLY A 814 -42.71 9.70 85.38
C GLY A 814 -41.91 10.86 85.99
N GLU A 815 -41.60 10.82 87.29
CA GLU A 815 -40.80 11.85 87.94
C GLU A 815 -39.32 11.78 87.50
N PRO A 816 -38.63 12.91 87.32
CA PRO A 816 -37.20 12.91 86.98
C PRO A 816 -36.35 12.33 88.11
N ILE A 817 -35.38 11.50 87.76
CA ILE A 817 -34.40 10.94 88.69
C ILE A 817 -33.14 11.82 88.63
N ALA A 818 -33.04 12.76 89.56
CA ALA A 818 -31.82 13.52 89.81
C ALA A 818 -30.76 12.62 90.48
N GLY A 819 -29.49 12.76 90.09
CA GLY A 819 -28.40 11.94 90.62
C GLY A 819 -28.25 10.55 90.01
N ALA A 820 -28.98 10.23 88.93
CA ALA A 820 -28.73 9.04 88.13
C ALA A 820 -27.41 9.22 87.34
N THR A 821 -26.57 8.19 87.28
CA THR A 821 -25.38 8.21 86.44
C THR A 821 -25.72 7.63 85.07
N THR A 822 -25.52 8.41 84.01
CA THR A 822 -25.58 7.95 82.62
C THR A 822 -24.18 7.75 82.08
N THR A 823 -23.87 6.58 81.54
CA THR A 823 -22.58 6.22 80.95
C THR A 823 -22.74 5.86 79.47
N VAL A 824 -21.77 6.28 78.65
CA VAL A 824 -21.67 6.00 77.22
C VAL A 824 -20.21 5.70 76.90
N GLY A 825 -19.85 4.42 76.81
CA GLY A 825 -18.44 4.01 76.73
C GLY A 825 -17.66 4.44 77.98
N SER A 826 -16.59 5.21 77.79
CA SER A 826 -15.79 5.81 78.87
C SER A 826 -16.35 7.13 79.43
N ALA A 827 -17.31 7.75 78.75
CA ALA A 827 -17.88 9.03 79.15
C ALA A 827 -19.04 8.84 80.15
N SER A 828 -19.10 9.65 81.20
CA SER A 828 -20.13 9.56 82.25
C SER A 828 -20.59 10.93 82.74
N ASN A 829 -21.90 11.11 82.88
CA ASN A 829 -22.50 12.32 83.45
C ASN A 829 -23.55 11.92 84.51
N VAL A 830 -23.83 12.82 85.46
CA VAL A 830 -24.81 12.62 86.53
C VAL A 830 -25.97 13.58 86.29
N THR A 831 -27.20 13.08 86.34
CA THR A 831 -28.39 13.85 85.99
C THR A 831 -28.66 15.01 86.95
N ASP A 832 -29.11 16.12 86.38
CA ASP A 832 -29.50 17.31 87.13
C ASP A 832 -30.85 17.17 87.86
N ALA A 833 -31.32 18.26 88.46
CA ALA A 833 -32.57 18.29 89.23
C ALA A 833 -33.83 17.97 88.39
N ASP A 834 -33.78 18.18 87.08
CA ASP A 834 -34.84 17.89 86.11
C ASP A 834 -34.60 16.54 85.41
N GLY A 835 -33.61 15.76 85.87
CA GLY A 835 -33.28 14.43 85.36
C GLY A 835 -32.45 14.43 84.08
N THR A 836 -31.92 15.59 83.67
CA THR A 836 -31.26 15.79 82.37
C THR A 836 -29.78 15.43 82.40
N TYR A 837 -29.26 14.88 81.31
CA TYR A 837 -27.82 14.68 81.07
C TYR A 837 -27.44 15.08 79.64
N SER A 838 -26.14 15.32 79.42
CA SER A 838 -25.52 15.50 78.10
C SER A 838 -24.07 15.01 78.10
N LEU A 839 -23.62 14.38 77.02
CA LEU A 839 -22.33 13.69 76.89
C LEU A 839 -21.77 13.84 75.47
N ALA A 840 -20.55 14.36 75.36
CA ALA A 840 -19.78 14.28 74.11
C ALA A 840 -19.12 12.90 74.00
N VAL A 841 -19.25 12.25 72.84
CA VAL A 841 -18.71 10.91 72.52
C VAL A 841 -18.34 10.83 71.04
N ASP A 842 -17.27 10.11 70.71
CA ASP A 842 -16.88 9.81 69.33
C ASP A 842 -17.94 8.93 68.59
N ARG A 843 -17.89 8.93 67.25
CA ARG A 843 -18.91 8.35 66.35
C ARG A 843 -19.05 6.82 66.42
N GLY A 844 -20.01 6.28 65.69
CA GLY A 844 -20.35 4.86 65.60
C GLY A 844 -21.29 4.36 66.71
N THR A 845 -21.47 3.03 66.79
CA THR A 845 -22.48 2.43 67.68
C THR A 845 -22.03 2.45 69.14
N ARG A 846 -22.73 3.22 69.97
CA ARG A 846 -22.50 3.36 71.42
C ARG A 846 -23.69 2.84 72.23
N THR A 847 -23.42 2.27 73.40
CA THR A 847 -24.49 1.88 74.35
C THR A 847 -24.56 2.86 75.50
N VAL A 848 -25.70 3.53 75.61
CA VAL A 848 -26.08 4.42 76.71
C VAL A 848 -26.64 3.56 77.84
N THR A 849 -26.16 3.74 79.06
CA THR A 849 -26.68 3.05 80.26
C THR A 849 -26.95 4.05 81.37
N ALA A 850 -28.14 3.99 81.98
CA ALA A 850 -28.51 4.82 83.13
C ALA A 850 -28.70 3.94 84.39
N ALA A 851 -28.18 4.41 85.52
CA ALA A 851 -28.18 3.71 86.81
C ALA A 851 -28.45 4.69 87.97
N ALA A 852 -29.16 4.26 89.01
CA ALA A 852 -29.46 5.09 90.19
C ALA A 852 -29.76 4.27 91.44
N ASP A 853 -29.36 4.78 92.62
CA ASP A 853 -29.54 4.08 93.90
C ASP A 853 -31.01 3.81 94.23
N GLY A 854 -31.33 2.53 94.50
CA GLY A 854 -32.68 2.05 94.75
C GLY A 854 -33.53 1.83 93.49
N TYR A 855 -32.92 1.82 92.30
CA TYR A 855 -33.55 1.45 91.03
C TYR A 855 -32.85 0.26 90.36
N ALA A 856 -33.47 -0.29 89.32
CA ALA A 856 -32.85 -1.16 88.33
C ALA A 856 -32.32 -0.36 87.13
N ASN A 857 -31.14 -0.72 86.62
CA ASN A 857 -30.47 -0.04 85.50
C ASN A 857 -31.21 -0.27 84.17
N SER A 858 -31.00 0.63 83.21
CA SER A 858 -31.56 0.55 81.84
C SER A 858 -30.49 0.91 80.80
N SER A 859 -30.49 0.23 79.66
CA SER A 859 -29.48 0.39 78.60
C SER A 859 -30.11 0.42 77.20
N GLN A 860 -29.59 1.27 76.32
CA GLN A 860 -30.01 1.39 74.93
C GLN A 860 -28.78 1.63 74.03
N SER A 861 -28.67 0.88 72.94
CA SER A 861 -27.67 1.14 71.89
C SER A 861 -28.18 2.14 70.86
N VAL A 862 -27.32 3.04 70.42
CA VAL A 862 -27.57 4.02 69.35
C VAL A 862 -26.35 4.12 68.46
N ASP A 863 -26.58 4.23 67.15
CA ASP A 863 -25.54 4.56 66.18
C ASP A 863 -25.49 6.06 65.95
N LEU A 864 -24.30 6.66 65.88
CA LEU A 864 -24.07 8.11 65.91
C LEU A 864 -23.13 8.52 64.78
N ALA A 865 -23.50 9.52 63.99
CA ALA A 865 -22.60 10.10 62.98
C ALA A 865 -21.54 11.03 63.62
N ALA A 866 -20.55 11.45 62.83
CA ALA A 866 -19.67 12.56 63.23
C ALA A 866 -20.52 13.81 63.51
N ASN A 867 -20.13 14.63 64.50
CA ASN A 867 -20.77 15.91 64.86
C ASN A 867 -22.27 15.81 65.27
N GLU A 868 -22.87 14.62 65.32
CA GLU A 868 -24.32 14.46 65.48
C GLU A 868 -24.81 14.79 66.91
N THR A 869 -25.98 15.41 67.04
CA THR A 869 -26.65 15.60 68.34
C THR A 869 -27.88 14.71 68.45
N ARG A 870 -27.90 13.76 69.39
CA ARG A 870 -28.92 12.70 69.52
C ARG A 870 -29.57 12.67 70.91
N GLU A 871 -30.91 12.63 70.94
CA GLU A 871 -31.68 12.47 72.18
C GLU A 871 -31.87 10.98 72.52
N VAL A 872 -31.57 10.58 73.76
CA VAL A 872 -31.78 9.23 74.31
C VAL A 872 -32.32 9.33 75.74
N ASN A 873 -33.62 9.07 75.90
CA ASN A 873 -34.30 9.09 77.20
C ASN A 873 -34.34 7.68 77.83
N ALA A 874 -34.09 7.60 79.13
CA ALA A 874 -34.12 6.35 79.90
C ALA A 874 -35.20 6.37 80.98
N SER A 875 -35.72 5.19 81.35
CA SER A 875 -36.55 5.05 82.54
C SER A 875 -36.09 3.88 83.41
N LEU A 876 -36.10 4.09 84.73
CA LEU A 876 -35.58 3.16 85.74
C LEU A 876 -36.69 2.75 86.71
N ALA A 877 -36.71 1.47 87.08
CA ALA A 877 -37.76 0.89 87.94
C ALA A 877 -37.31 0.83 89.42
N PRO A 878 -38.11 1.29 90.40
CA PRO A 878 -37.76 1.21 91.82
C PRO A 878 -37.60 -0.24 92.32
N ARG A 879 -36.59 -0.51 93.17
CA ARG A 879 -36.38 -1.82 93.81
C ARG A 879 -36.33 -1.74 95.35
N ALA A 880 -36.58 -2.87 96.00
CA ALA A 880 -36.26 -3.06 97.42
C ALA A 880 -34.74 -3.21 97.62
N VAL A 881 -34.25 -2.87 98.82
CA VAL A 881 -32.84 -2.98 99.24
C VAL A 881 -32.83 -3.29 100.73
N PHE A 882 -32.27 -4.42 101.18
CA PHE A 882 -32.42 -4.89 102.57
C PHE A 882 -31.11 -4.90 103.37
N SER A 883 -31.01 -4.09 104.42
CA SER A 883 -29.84 -4.00 105.31
C SER A 883 -30.04 -4.74 106.63
N VAL A 884 -28.99 -5.39 107.16
CA VAL A 884 -29.01 -6.23 108.37
C VAL A 884 -28.66 -5.37 109.59
N ARG A 885 -29.68 -4.99 110.36
CA ARG A 885 -29.57 -3.94 111.40
C ARG A 885 -29.08 -4.46 112.74
N GLU A 886 -29.61 -5.58 113.19
CA GLU A 886 -29.25 -6.15 114.49
C GLU A 886 -29.40 -7.67 114.45
N LEU A 887 -28.48 -8.36 115.12
CA LEU A 887 -28.38 -9.81 115.21
C LEU A 887 -28.04 -10.14 116.66
N THR A 888 -28.85 -10.95 117.35
CA THR A 888 -28.76 -11.18 118.81
C THR A 888 -29.13 -12.62 119.18
N GLY A 889 -28.63 -13.09 120.32
CA GLY A 889 -28.91 -14.42 120.89
C GLY A 889 -28.12 -14.66 122.19
N PRO A 890 -28.11 -15.90 122.73
CA PRO A 890 -27.31 -16.26 123.90
C PRO A 890 -25.80 -16.20 123.61
N SER A 891 -25.01 -15.92 124.65
CA SER A 891 -23.55 -15.76 124.54
C SER A 891 -22.74 -17.05 124.77
N ASP A 892 -23.37 -18.09 125.30
CA ASP A 892 -22.81 -19.44 125.47
C ASP A 892 -23.93 -20.48 125.23
N ILE A 893 -23.58 -21.63 124.66
CA ILE A 893 -24.49 -22.78 124.46
C ILE A 893 -23.73 -24.05 124.84
N GLU A 894 -24.17 -24.74 125.89
CA GLU A 894 -23.58 -26.03 126.30
C GLU A 894 -23.76 -27.08 125.18
N ARG A 895 -22.71 -27.87 124.91
CA ARG A 895 -22.71 -28.88 123.83
C ARG A 895 -23.93 -29.82 123.91
N GLY A 896 -24.72 -29.87 122.84
CA GLY A 896 -25.93 -30.70 122.76
C GLY A 896 -27.24 -29.95 123.02
N GLU A 897 -27.18 -28.68 123.44
CA GLU A 897 -28.35 -27.80 123.56
C GLU A 897 -28.51 -26.86 122.33
N SER A 898 -29.50 -25.97 122.39
CA SER A 898 -29.88 -25.08 121.29
C SER A 898 -30.35 -23.71 121.80
N GLY A 899 -29.86 -22.63 121.21
CA GLY A 899 -30.20 -21.25 121.55
C GLY A 899 -31.07 -20.57 120.49
N GLU A 900 -32.05 -19.77 120.91
CA GLU A 900 -32.82 -18.92 119.98
C GLU A 900 -32.07 -17.61 119.70
N PHE A 901 -31.92 -17.28 118.42
CA PHE A 901 -31.35 -16.04 117.92
C PHE A 901 -32.42 -15.25 117.17
N THR A 902 -32.19 -13.95 116.97
CA THR A 902 -33.08 -13.06 116.20
C THR A 902 -32.25 -12.14 115.34
N VAL A 903 -32.62 -12.06 114.06
CA VAL A 903 -32.10 -11.08 113.10
C VAL A 903 -33.19 -10.07 112.77
N SER A 904 -32.80 -8.80 112.62
CA SER A 904 -33.66 -7.74 112.12
C SER A 904 -33.07 -7.10 110.87
N VAL A 905 -33.92 -6.91 109.87
CA VAL A 905 -33.58 -6.34 108.57
C VAL A 905 -34.49 -5.17 108.26
N ARG A 906 -33.92 -4.19 107.56
CA ARG A 906 -34.60 -2.95 107.20
C ARG A 906 -34.55 -2.74 105.71
N ASN A 907 -35.71 -2.42 105.13
CA ASN A 907 -35.79 -2.07 103.72
C ASN A 907 -35.42 -0.59 103.55
N ASP A 908 -34.20 -0.30 103.12
CA ASP A 908 -33.76 1.07 102.76
C ASP A 908 -33.91 1.34 101.25
N GLY A 909 -34.56 0.44 100.50
CA GLY A 909 -34.87 0.61 99.09
C GLY A 909 -36.05 1.55 98.82
N ARG A 910 -36.54 1.54 97.57
CA ARG A 910 -37.64 2.40 97.09
C ARG A 910 -38.96 1.65 96.88
N ALA A 911 -38.97 0.33 97.02
CA ALA A 911 -40.17 -0.51 96.96
C ALA A 911 -40.23 -1.47 98.15
N ALA A 912 -41.45 -1.83 98.60
CA ALA A 912 -41.64 -2.85 99.62
C ALA A 912 -41.40 -4.27 99.05
N GLY A 913 -40.99 -5.22 99.89
CA GLY A 913 -40.76 -6.60 99.46
C GLY A 913 -40.45 -7.55 100.62
N ASP A 914 -40.16 -8.80 100.30
CA ASP A 914 -39.81 -9.85 101.26
C ASP A 914 -38.27 -9.90 101.40
N ALA A 915 -37.77 -9.77 102.62
CA ALA A 915 -36.34 -9.91 102.91
C ALA A 915 -36.03 -11.37 103.21
N THR A 916 -35.20 -12.01 102.38
CA THR A 916 -34.65 -13.35 102.68
C THR A 916 -33.32 -13.18 103.38
N VAL A 917 -33.15 -13.84 104.53
CA VAL A 917 -31.91 -13.79 105.31
C VAL A 917 -31.35 -15.20 105.45
N ASP A 918 -30.27 -15.49 104.72
CA ASP A 918 -29.50 -16.73 104.87
C ASP A 918 -28.57 -16.62 106.08
N VAL A 919 -28.48 -17.70 106.86
CA VAL A 919 -27.72 -17.76 108.12
C VAL A 919 -26.69 -18.89 108.08
N ASP A 920 -25.43 -18.59 108.32
CA ASP A 920 -24.35 -19.59 108.46
C ASP A 920 -23.77 -19.61 109.87
N VAL A 921 -23.31 -20.79 110.34
CA VAL A 921 -22.81 -21.01 111.70
C VAL A 921 -21.52 -21.82 111.69
N THR A 922 -20.40 -21.13 111.84
CA THR A 922 -19.03 -21.64 111.73
C THR A 922 -18.39 -21.79 113.13
N PRO A 923 -17.62 -22.86 113.42
CA PRO A 923 -17.20 -23.96 112.53
C PRO A 923 -18.24 -25.09 112.33
N GLY A 924 -19.38 -25.09 113.02
CA GLY A 924 -20.42 -26.09 112.76
C GLY A 924 -21.59 -26.10 113.76
N GLY A 925 -22.68 -25.43 113.40
CA GLY A 925 -24.00 -25.56 114.02
C GLY A 925 -25.10 -25.56 112.96
N SER A 926 -26.36 -25.76 113.35
CA SER A 926 -27.50 -25.66 112.42
C SER A 926 -28.53 -24.63 112.88
N ALA A 927 -28.76 -23.61 112.04
CA ALA A 927 -29.86 -22.66 112.20
C ALA A 927 -31.15 -23.22 111.58
N SER A 928 -32.30 -23.00 112.22
CA SER A 928 -33.62 -23.37 111.70
C SER A 928 -34.72 -22.41 112.19
N PRO A 929 -35.57 -21.83 111.30
CA PRO A 929 -35.52 -21.95 109.84
C PRO A 929 -34.28 -21.26 109.24
N ASN A 930 -33.85 -21.74 108.07
CA ASN A 930 -32.73 -21.18 107.33
C ASN A 930 -32.93 -21.42 105.81
N PRO A 931 -32.96 -20.38 104.96
CA PRO A 931 -33.03 -18.97 105.32
C PRO A 931 -34.26 -18.61 106.17
N THR A 932 -34.16 -17.50 106.89
CA THR A 932 -35.29 -16.84 107.56
C THR A 932 -35.84 -15.75 106.64
N THR A 933 -37.03 -15.97 106.07
CA THR A 933 -37.72 -14.95 105.26
C THR A 933 -38.61 -14.08 106.14
N ILE A 934 -38.43 -12.77 106.06
CA ILE A 934 -39.20 -11.75 106.76
C ILE A 934 -40.02 -11.01 105.68
N THR A 935 -41.30 -11.37 105.58
CA THR A 935 -42.17 -10.98 104.44
C THR A 935 -42.82 -9.60 104.62
N GLY A 936 -42.88 -8.81 103.56
CA GLY A 936 -43.64 -7.57 103.50
C GLY A 936 -42.99 -6.36 104.15
N VAL A 937 -41.65 -6.35 104.29
CA VAL A 937 -40.91 -5.23 104.91
C VAL A 937 -41.09 -3.96 104.07
N ALA A 938 -41.86 -3.02 104.61
CA ALA A 938 -42.15 -1.74 103.99
C ALA A 938 -40.91 -0.83 103.96
N VAL A 939 -40.85 0.08 102.98
CA VAL A 939 -39.75 1.04 102.83
C VAL A 939 -39.59 1.87 104.11
N GLY A 940 -38.39 1.84 104.68
CA GLY A 940 -38.00 2.54 105.89
C GLY A 940 -38.36 1.83 107.20
N GLU A 941 -39.07 0.69 107.17
CA GLU A 941 -39.36 -0.12 108.36
C GLU A 941 -38.27 -1.17 108.60
N THR A 942 -38.09 -1.53 109.87
CA THR A 942 -37.26 -2.66 110.32
C THR A 942 -38.18 -3.72 110.90
N ASP A 943 -38.07 -4.96 110.42
CA ASP A 943 -38.80 -6.11 110.98
C ASP A 943 -37.84 -7.28 111.27
N ALA A 944 -38.27 -8.25 112.06
CA ALA A 944 -37.39 -9.25 112.67
C ALA A 944 -37.94 -10.69 112.60
N GLY A 945 -37.03 -11.65 112.41
CA GLY A 945 -37.30 -13.08 112.43
C GLY A 945 -36.40 -13.78 113.42
N SER A 946 -36.94 -14.74 114.18
CA SER A 946 -36.16 -15.62 115.04
C SER A 946 -35.93 -16.98 114.40
N PHE A 947 -34.79 -17.57 114.74
CA PHE A 947 -34.37 -18.91 114.34
C PHE A 947 -33.57 -19.54 115.47
N THR A 948 -33.64 -20.87 115.61
CA THR A 948 -32.91 -21.60 116.65
C THR A 948 -31.63 -22.17 116.08
N VAL A 949 -30.51 -21.93 116.77
CA VAL A 949 -29.19 -22.50 116.47
C VAL A 949 -28.96 -23.68 117.40
N SER A 950 -28.74 -24.85 116.82
CA SER A 950 -28.43 -26.08 117.57
C SER A 950 -26.96 -26.45 117.39
N VAL A 951 -26.30 -26.86 118.49
CA VAL A 951 -24.90 -27.30 118.49
C VAL A 951 -24.83 -28.73 119.03
N GLY A 952 -24.23 -29.65 118.28
CA GLY A 952 -24.19 -31.07 118.64
C GLY A 952 -23.40 -31.35 119.92
N SER A 953 -23.72 -32.47 120.60
CA SER A 953 -22.98 -32.95 121.79
C SER A 953 -21.47 -33.12 121.52
N ASP A 954 -21.14 -33.48 120.28
CA ASP A 954 -19.82 -33.88 119.84
C ASP A 954 -19.05 -32.71 119.20
N ALA A 955 -19.66 -31.52 119.12
CA ALA A 955 -19.06 -30.30 118.59
C ALA A 955 -17.83 -29.87 119.41
N GLU A 956 -16.95 -29.05 118.86
CA GLU A 956 -15.78 -28.55 119.61
C GLU A 956 -16.20 -27.48 120.63
N THR A 957 -15.45 -27.34 121.73
CA THR A 957 -15.64 -26.25 122.70
C THR A 957 -14.77 -25.06 122.32
N GLY A 958 -15.35 -23.87 122.23
CA GLY A 958 -14.67 -22.63 121.88
C GLY A 958 -15.63 -21.57 121.34
N ALA A 959 -15.09 -20.54 120.70
CA ALA A 959 -15.90 -19.51 120.05
C ALA A 959 -16.44 -19.97 118.69
N TYR A 960 -17.74 -19.75 118.49
CA TYR A 960 -18.49 -19.92 117.27
C TYR A 960 -18.92 -18.56 116.72
N GLU A 961 -19.08 -18.44 115.41
CA GLU A 961 -19.59 -17.23 114.76
C GLU A 961 -20.78 -17.56 113.88
N LEU A 962 -21.80 -16.72 113.97
CA LEU A 962 -23.02 -16.77 113.19
C LEU A 962 -23.11 -15.55 112.30
N THR A 963 -23.28 -15.74 110.99
CA THR A 963 -23.43 -14.66 110.01
C THR A 963 -24.80 -14.72 109.36
N ALA A 964 -25.47 -13.56 109.25
CA ALA A 964 -26.77 -13.42 108.62
C ALA A 964 -26.67 -12.42 107.44
N THR A 965 -27.19 -12.80 106.27
CA THR A 965 -26.90 -12.15 104.97
C THR A 965 -28.16 -11.98 104.12
N THR A 966 -28.28 -10.85 103.44
CA THR A 966 -29.25 -10.54 102.38
C THR A 966 -28.53 -10.33 101.03
N ASP A 967 -29.28 -10.15 99.94
CA ASP A 967 -28.71 -9.78 98.63
C ASP A 967 -27.94 -8.43 98.62
N ASP A 968 -28.17 -7.55 99.61
CA ASP A 968 -27.60 -6.19 99.66
C ASP A 968 -26.66 -5.93 100.87
N ASP A 969 -26.64 -6.77 101.91
CA ASP A 969 -25.91 -6.53 103.18
C ASP A 969 -25.62 -7.82 103.99
N SER A 970 -24.71 -7.79 104.96
CA SER A 970 -24.43 -8.94 105.85
C SER A 970 -23.88 -8.53 107.22
N ARG A 971 -24.11 -9.38 108.24
CA ARG A 971 -23.70 -9.09 109.63
C ARG A 971 -23.43 -10.36 110.44
N SER A 972 -22.39 -10.33 111.28
CA SER A 972 -21.97 -11.47 112.12
C SER A 972 -22.08 -11.20 113.63
N LEU A 973 -22.20 -12.27 114.40
CA LEU A 973 -22.26 -12.30 115.87
C LEU A 973 -21.55 -13.55 116.40
N SER A 974 -20.68 -13.39 117.41
CA SER A 974 -19.96 -14.49 118.06
C SER A 974 -20.61 -14.94 119.38
N PHE A 975 -20.56 -16.23 119.69
CA PHE A 975 -20.96 -16.86 120.96
C PHE A 975 -19.99 -18.00 121.31
N GLU A 976 -19.91 -18.45 122.55
CA GLU A 976 -19.08 -19.62 122.92
C GLU A 976 -19.91 -20.91 123.01
N VAL A 977 -19.21 -22.04 123.01
CA VAL A 977 -19.76 -23.38 123.24
C VAL A 977 -18.92 -24.05 124.33
N SER A 978 -19.52 -24.24 125.50
CA SER A 978 -18.87 -24.79 126.70
C SER A 978 -19.17 -26.28 126.93
N GLY A 979 -18.40 -26.93 127.81
CA GLY A 979 -18.46 -28.38 128.07
C GLY A 979 -18.00 -28.73 129.48
N GLY A 980 -18.71 -29.65 130.14
CA GLY A 980 -18.60 -29.89 131.59
C GLY A 980 -17.46 -30.79 132.06
N ASP A 981 -16.91 -30.47 133.23
CA ASP A 981 -15.83 -31.21 133.91
C ASP A 981 -16.28 -32.56 134.50
N SER A 982 -15.45 -33.61 134.37
CA SER A 982 -14.98 -34.44 135.52
C SER A 982 -13.94 -35.53 135.18
N ASP A 983 -12.82 -35.45 135.91
CA ASP A 983 -12.03 -36.52 136.56
C ASP A 983 -11.50 -37.80 135.86
N ASP A 984 -10.21 -38.04 136.13
CA ASP A 984 -9.48 -39.30 136.39
C ASP A 984 -9.48 -40.52 135.42
N ASP A 985 -8.33 -40.65 134.75
CA ASP A 985 -7.31 -41.71 134.97
C ASP A 985 -7.62 -43.21 134.69
N SER A 986 -6.68 -43.81 133.95
CA SER A 986 -6.36 -45.25 133.82
C SER A 986 -7.37 -46.19 133.11
N GLY A 987 -6.83 -47.17 132.37
CA GLY A 987 -7.61 -48.13 131.56
C GLY A 987 -7.61 -49.57 132.09
N GLY A 988 -8.44 -50.44 131.49
CA GLY A 988 -8.54 -51.87 131.82
C GLY A 988 -9.17 -52.72 130.71
N ASP A 989 -8.81 -54.01 130.67
CA ASP A 989 -9.13 -55.00 129.63
C ASP A 989 -10.63 -55.17 129.27
N GLY A 990 -10.91 -55.44 127.99
CA GLY A 990 -12.19 -55.98 127.50
C GLY A 990 -12.20 -56.30 126.00
N GLY A 991 -12.62 -57.51 125.61
CA GLY A 991 -12.91 -57.88 124.21
C GLY A 991 -14.29 -57.35 123.76
N SER A 992 -14.57 -57.10 122.47
CA SER A 992 -14.61 -58.02 121.31
C SER A 992 -16.01 -58.62 121.05
N ASP A 993 -16.46 -58.48 119.80
CA ASP A 993 -17.52 -59.25 119.10
C ASP A 993 -18.99 -59.19 119.57
N ASP A 994 -19.71 -58.09 119.30
CA ASP A 994 -21.01 -58.02 118.55
C ASP A 994 -21.46 -56.55 118.35
N GLY A 995 -22.43 -56.17 117.51
CA GLY A 995 -23.04 -56.87 116.36
C GLY A 995 -24.41 -56.29 115.95
N SER A 996 -24.64 -56.05 114.64
CA SER A 996 -25.94 -55.70 114.02
C SER A 996 -26.55 -54.31 114.39
N SER A 997 -27.46 -53.68 113.62
CA SER A 997 -27.93 -53.86 112.22
C SER A 997 -28.94 -52.75 111.83
N ASP A 998 -28.94 -52.35 110.54
CA ASP A 998 -30.07 -51.72 109.78
C ASP A 998 -30.62 -50.36 110.30
N ASP A 999 -31.38 -49.54 109.58
CA ASP A 999 -31.82 -49.43 108.16
C ASP A 999 -31.54 -47.97 107.66
N GLY A 1000 -31.54 -47.52 106.39
CA GLY A 1000 -32.21 -47.83 105.12
C GLY A 1000 -32.92 -46.54 104.61
N SER A 1001 -32.97 -46.14 103.32
CA SER A 1001 -32.53 -46.75 102.05
C SER A 1001 -32.43 -45.72 100.87
N GLY A 1002 -31.43 -45.86 99.98
CA GLY A 1002 -31.42 -45.43 98.55
C GLY A 1002 -31.34 -43.93 98.20
N GLY A 1003 -30.76 -43.50 97.06
CA GLY A 1003 -30.10 -44.22 95.95
C GLY A 1003 -30.37 -43.56 94.57
N ASP A 1004 -29.58 -43.71 93.49
CA ASP A 1004 -28.24 -44.32 93.26
C ASP A 1004 -27.63 -43.85 91.90
N GLY A 1005 -26.30 -43.78 91.78
CA GLY A 1005 -25.55 -43.73 90.48
C GLY A 1005 -24.70 -42.45 90.24
N SER A 1006 -23.37 -42.44 89.97
CA SER A 1006 -22.47 -43.26 89.11
C SER A 1006 -22.41 -42.77 87.64
N SER A 1007 -21.27 -42.56 86.96
CA SER A 1007 -19.84 -42.56 87.37
C SER A 1007 -18.86 -42.18 86.24
N GLY A 1008 -17.77 -41.47 86.58
CA GLY A 1008 -16.40 -41.71 86.06
C GLY A 1008 -15.88 -40.84 84.91
N GLY A 1009 -14.59 -40.45 84.88
CA GLY A 1009 -13.56 -40.59 85.93
C GLY A 1009 -12.11 -40.36 85.46
N GLY A 1010 -11.20 -40.11 86.42
CA GLY A 1010 -9.73 -40.05 86.23
C GLY A 1010 -9.18 -38.69 85.74
N GLY A 1011 -8.16 -38.06 86.35
CA GLY A 1011 -7.43 -38.36 87.59
C GLY A 1011 -5.93 -38.61 87.38
N GLY A 1012 -5.07 -37.66 87.78
CA GLY A 1012 -3.61 -37.78 87.61
C GLY A 1012 -2.81 -36.54 88.06
N ALA A 1013 -2.79 -36.25 89.37
CA ALA A 1013 -2.14 -35.05 89.92
C ALA A 1013 -0.68 -35.29 90.38
N ARG A 1014 0.19 -34.28 90.17
CA ARG A 1014 1.10 -33.70 91.21
C ARG A 1014 1.93 -32.51 90.68
N ALA A 1015 2.25 -31.59 91.61
CA ALA A 1015 3.10 -30.40 91.46
C ALA A 1015 4.58 -30.75 91.87
N PRO A 1016 5.58 -29.81 91.99
CA PRO A 1016 5.48 -28.34 91.95
C PRO A 1016 6.65 -27.52 91.32
N SER A 1017 6.40 -26.20 91.20
CA SER A 1017 7.32 -25.04 91.38
C SER A 1017 8.70 -24.91 90.68
N SER A 1018 8.79 -23.80 89.91
CA SER A 1018 9.82 -22.74 89.89
C SER A 1018 11.17 -22.87 89.18
N ASP A 1019 11.47 -21.78 88.44
CA ASP A 1019 12.77 -21.24 87.99
C ASP A 1019 13.42 -21.85 86.72
N GLY A 1020 14.17 -21.01 85.98
CA GLY A 1020 15.00 -21.39 84.82
C GLY A 1020 14.57 -20.81 83.46
N THR A 1021 15.41 -19.96 82.89
CA THR A 1021 15.39 -19.47 81.50
C THR A 1021 15.86 -20.52 80.49
N ASP A 1022 15.36 -20.49 79.25
CA ASP A 1022 16.21 -20.62 78.06
C ASP A 1022 15.57 -19.93 76.83
N ASP A 1023 16.39 -19.62 75.83
CA ASP A 1023 16.04 -18.99 74.54
C ASP A 1023 16.19 -20.01 73.37
N THR A 1024 16.14 -19.54 72.13
CA THR A 1024 16.73 -20.16 70.89
C THR A 1024 15.99 -21.35 70.25
N GLU A 1025 16.03 -21.59 68.92
CA GLU A 1025 16.51 -20.84 67.74
C GLU A 1025 15.95 -21.51 66.44
N GLU A 1026 16.45 -21.04 65.28
CA GLU A 1026 16.59 -21.69 63.96
C GLU A 1026 15.58 -21.22 62.88
N SER A 1027 15.98 -20.88 61.65
CA SER A 1027 17.28 -20.50 61.04
C SER A 1027 16.95 -20.03 59.59
N SER A 1028 17.34 -18.90 59.01
CA SER A 1028 18.63 -18.18 58.89
C SER A 1028 19.63 -18.81 57.89
N THR A 1029 19.73 -18.27 56.66
CA THR A 1029 20.97 -17.99 55.87
C THR A 1029 20.68 -17.69 54.38
N GLU A 1030 21.45 -16.76 53.80
CA GLU A 1030 21.69 -16.58 52.35
C GLU A 1030 23.01 -17.34 51.96
N PRO A 1031 23.40 -17.55 50.67
CA PRO A 1031 23.95 -16.46 49.82
C PRO A 1031 23.87 -16.65 48.27
N ASP A 1032 24.59 -15.77 47.55
CA ASP A 1032 25.24 -15.89 46.21
C ASP A 1032 24.45 -15.74 44.88
N GLU A 1033 24.66 -14.56 44.26
CA GLU A 1033 25.35 -14.34 42.96
C GLU A 1033 25.00 -15.16 41.68
N THR A 1034 24.40 -14.47 40.70
CA THR A 1034 24.62 -14.62 39.22
C THR A 1034 24.20 -15.96 38.53
N ASN A 1035 24.00 -16.09 37.21
CA ASN A 1035 24.34 -15.22 36.07
C ASN A 1035 23.43 -15.48 34.82
N GLU A 1036 23.42 -14.54 33.86
CA GLU A 1036 23.22 -14.69 32.38
C GLU A 1036 22.07 -15.59 31.81
N THR A 1037 21.03 -14.97 31.19
CA THR A 1037 20.75 -14.86 29.72
C THR A 1037 20.13 -16.13 29.06
N ASP A 1038 19.32 -16.10 27.99
CA ASP A 1038 19.31 -15.25 26.77
C ASP A 1038 17.91 -15.12 26.11
N GLU A 1039 17.71 -14.01 25.37
CA GLU A 1039 17.03 -13.87 24.06
C GLU A 1039 15.50 -14.10 23.79
N THR A 1040 15.01 -13.26 22.84
CA THR A 1040 13.87 -13.40 21.88
C THR A 1040 12.38 -13.15 22.27
N ASN A 1041 11.93 -11.92 21.93
CA ASN A 1041 10.91 -11.55 20.92
C ASN A 1041 9.41 -11.98 20.96
N GLU A 1042 8.54 -10.96 20.85
CA GLU A 1042 7.46 -10.77 19.85
C GLU A 1042 6.45 -11.90 19.57
N THR A 1043 5.16 -11.69 19.91
CA THR A 1043 4.14 -11.22 18.94
C THR A 1043 2.74 -11.00 19.55
N ASP A 1044 1.92 -10.24 18.82
CA ASP A 1044 0.65 -9.58 19.17
C ASP A 1044 -0.63 -10.43 18.89
N GLU A 1045 -1.79 -9.76 18.83
CA GLU A 1045 -3.08 -10.10 18.19
C GLU A 1045 -4.20 -10.80 19.01
N THR A 1046 -5.28 -10.05 19.30
CA THR A 1046 -6.59 -10.60 19.70
C THR A 1046 -7.82 -9.85 19.14
N ASN A 1047 -8.05 -9.97 17.83
CA ASN A 1047 -9.36 -10.18 17.17
C ASN A 1047 -10.52 -9.14 17.30
N GLU A 1048 -11.24 -8.97 16.19
CA GLU A 1048 -12.27 -7.94 15.92
C GLU A 1048 -13.57 -7.99 16.76
N THR A 1049 -14.30 -6.86 16.85
CA THR A 1049 -15.61 -6.69 16.12
C THR A 1049 -16.28 -5.30 16.27
N GLY A 1050 -16.52 -4.63 15.14
CA GLY A 1050 -17.77 -3.91 14.79
C GLY A 1050 -18.20 -2.64 15.56
N GLU A 1051 -18.12 -1.48 14.89
CA GLU A 1051 -18.69 -0.19 15.32
C GLU A 1051 -20.19 -0.03 15.06
N THR A 1052 -20.86 0.86 15.81
CA THR A 1052 -21.76 1.90 15.26
C THR A 1052 -21.91 3.08 16.26
N ASP A 1053 -21.84 4.32 15.75
CA ASP A 1053 -22.03 5.61 16.45
C ASP A 1053 -23.35 5.73 17.25
N PRO A 1054 -23.36 6.50 18.36
CA PRO A 1054 -24.24 7.68 18.34
C PRO A 1054 -23.73 8.95 19.07
N THR A 1055 -23.91 10.08 18.35
CA THR A 1055 -24.43 11.40 18.81
C THR A 1055 -23.52 12.46 19.45
N ASN A 1056 -23.77 13.70 19.00
CA ASN A 1056 -23.29 14.97 19.56
C ASN A 1056 -24.49 15.94 19.72
N GLU A 1057 -24.75 16.40 20.95
CA GLU A 1057 -25.58 17.57 21.33
C GLU A 1057 -24.79 18.30 22.45
N THR A 1058 -24.96 19.58 22.82
CA THR A 1058 -26.05 20.59 22.72
C THR A 1058 -25.46 21.99 22.41
N GLU A 1059 -26.18 23.04 21.96
CA GLU A 1059 -27.05 24.01 22.69
C GLU A 1059 -27.45 25.15 21.68
N ASP A 1060 -28.48 26.00 21.83
CA ASP A 1060 -29.74 26.02 22.60
C ASP A 1060 -30.70 27.13 22.02
N VAL A 1061 -32.01 27.09 22.37
CA VAL A 1061 -33.11 28.09 22.26
C VAL A 1061 -33.40 28.88 20.95
N GLY A 1062 -34.64 28.79 20.44
CA GLY A 1062 -35.12 29.76 19.41
C GLY A 1062 -36.52 29.65 18.77
N SER A 1063 -37.46 28.82 19.25
CA SER A 1063 -38.79 28.61 18.60
C SER A 1063 -39.72 29.86 18.67
N VAL A 1064 -40.76 30.11 17.82
CA VAL A 1064 -41.63 29.25 16.97
C VAL A 1064 -42.20 30.05 15.77
N GLY A 1065 -42.67 29.41 14.68
CA GLY A 1065 -43.65 30.03 13.75
C GLY A 1065 -43.86 29.44 12.34
N ASP A 1066 -44.85 28.54 12.19
CA ASP A 1066 -45.71 28.27 11.01
C ASP A 1066 -45.15 28.10 9.56
N ASP A 1067 -44.99 26.84 9.13
CA ASP A 1067 -45.76 26.12 8.06
C ASP A 1067 -45.87 26.64 6.57
N PRO A 1068 -46.09 25.77 5.55
CA PRO A 1068 -45.02 25.28 4.65
C PRO A 1068 -45.37 25.38 3.13
N ILE A 1069 -45.02 24.37 2.31
CA ILE A 1069 -45.15 24.18 0.81
C ILE A 1069 -43.82 24.52 0.08
N ASP A 1070 -43.04 23.58 -0.49
CA ASP A 1070 -43.28 22.59 -1.59
C ASP A 1070 -43.34 23.26 -3.00
N ASP A 1071 -42.79 22.76 -4.12
CA ASP A 1071 -41.83 21.68 -4.45
C ASP A 1071 -41.40 21.83 -5.95
N GLU A 1072 -40.59 20.91 -6.48
CA GLU A 1072 -40.45 20.49 -7.90
C GLU A 1072 -39.86 21.45 -8.98
N SER A 1073 -38.56 21.25 -9.26
CA SER A 1073 -37.98 20.68 -10.51
C SER A 1073 -38.15 21.28 -11.94
N ALA A 1074 -37.11 21.00 -12.74
CA ALA A 1074 -37.10 20.65 -14.19
C ALA A 1074 -37.19 21.72 -15.31
N ASP A 1075 -36.18 21.65 -16.19
CA ASP A 1075 -36.11 21.77 -17.67
C ASP A 1075 -37.25 22.39 -18.50
N ILE A 1076 -36.87 23.16 -19.56
CA ILE A 1076 -37.22 22.87 -20.98
C ILE A 1076 -36.53 23.86 -21.96
N GLU A 1077 -36.42 23.44 -23.24
CA GLU A 1077 -35.74 24.11 -24.35
C GLU A 1077 -36.42 25.38 -24.93
N GLY A 1078 -35.61 26.22 -25.58
CA GLY A 1078 -35.85 26.62 -26.98
C GLY A 1078 -36.70 27.88 -27.32
N GLY A 1079 -36.30 28.59 -28.39
CA GLY A 1079 -37.17 29.54 -29.11
C GLY A 1079 -36.54 30.87 -29.58
N THR A 1080 -36.12 30.94 -30.84
CA THR A 1080 -35.62 32.17 -31.52
C THR A 1080 -36.71 32.94 -32.28
N VAL A 1081 -36.59 34.27 -32.44
CA VAL A 1081 -36.92 35.01 -33.70
C VAL A 1081 -36.44 36.49 -33.67
N ASP A 1082 -35.89 36.94 -34.81
CA ASP A 1082 -35.96 38.27 -35.48
C ASP A 1082 -35.71 39.60 -34.70
N ALA A 1083 -35.03 40.64 -35.21
CA ALA A 1083 -34.74 41.01 -36.61
C ALA A 1083 -33.53 41.98 -36.80
N GLU A 1084 -32.90 41.88 -37.98
CA GLU A 1084 -32.04 42.87 -38.69
C GLU A 1084 -32.77 44.22 -39.00
N PRO A 1085 -32.14 45.37 -39.38
CA PRO A 1085 -31.07 45.42 -40.42
C PRO A 1085 -30.03 46.58 -40.48
N SER A 1086 -29.13 46.44 -41.46
CA SER A 1086 -28.67 47.46 -42.46
C SER A 1086 -27.23 48.02 -42.37
N SER A 1087 -26.76 48.54 -43.52
CA SER A 1087 -25.35 48.59 -43.95
C SER A 1087 -24.93 49.94 -44.55
N ASP A 1088 -23.62 50.05 -44.84
CA ASP A 1088 -22.96 50.99 -45.78
C ASP A 1088 -22.89 52.49 -45.44
N GLY A 1089 -21.70 53.09 -45.63
CA GLY A 1089 -21.52 54.55 -45.56
C GLY A 1089 -20.04 54.99 -45.46
N GLU A 1090 -19.52 55.64 -46.51
CA GLU A 1090 -18.13 56.12 -46.57
C GLU A 1090 -17.94 57.56 -46.03
N THR A 1091 -16.67 57.96 -45.93
CA THR A 1091 -16.13 59.34 -45.90
C THR A 1091 -16.37 60.21 -44.65
N ASP A 1092 -15.25 60.58 -44.01
CA ASP A 1092 -14.95 62.00 -43.73
C ASP A 1092 -13.42 62.20 -43.85
N ALA A 1093 -12.92 63.43 -44.06
CA ALA A 1093 -11.58 63.64 -44.64
C ALA A 1093 -10.75 64.82 -44.07
N ASP A 1094 -9.46 64.78 -44.44
CA ASP A 1094 -8.43 65.85 -44.41
C ASP A 1094 -7.70 66.11 -43.07
N GLY A 1095 -6.42 66.47 -43.16
CA GLY A 1095 -5.53 66.69 -41.99
C GLY A 1095 -4.03 66.85 -42.28
N GLY A 1096 -3.49 66.18 -43.32
CA GLY A 1096 -2.07 66.24 -43.73
C GLY A 1096 -1.08 65.49 -42.82
N ALA A 1097 0.21 65.35 -43.16
CA ALA A 1097 0.96 65.68 -44.39
C ALA A 1097 2.37 65.04 -44.28
N THR A 1098 3.08 64.60 -45.34
CA THR A 1098 2.80 64.48 -46.79
C THR A 1098 3.80 63.48 -47.41
N ASP A 1099 3.46 62.90 -48.55
CA ASP A 1099 4.25 61.90 -49.29
C ASP A 1099 5.42 62.47 -50.14
N SER A 1100 6.12 61.52 -50.80
CA SER A 1100 6.86 61.65 -52.07
C SER A 1100 8.28 62.25 -52.05
N GLU A 1101 9.23 61.83 -52.90
CA GLU A 1101 9.28 60.66 -53.82
C GLU A 1101 10.75 60.27 -54.14
N THR A 1102 10.93 59.17 -54.87
CA THR A 1102 12.24 58.56 -55.21
C THR A 1102 12.96 59.25 -56.38
N ASP A 1103 14.26 58.93 -56.53
CA ASP A 1103 15.13 59.09 -57.71
C ASP A 1103 15.46 60.53 -58.20
N GLY A 1104 16.69 60.83 -58.66
CA GLY A 1104 17.91 60.02 -58.69
C GLY A 1104 18.90 60.47 -59.78
N GLU A 1105 19.85 61.36 -59.48
CA GLU A 1105 20.87 61.83 -60.45
C GLU A 1105 22.32 61.59 -59.97
N THR A 1106 22.92 60.54 -60.54
CA THR A 1106 24.31 60.40 -61.03
C THR A 1106 25.48 61.30 -60.54
N GLU A 1107 26.54 60.58 -60.14
CA GLU A 1107 27.96 60.77 -60.53
C GLU A 1107 28.90 61.80 -59.84
N ASP A 1108 30.00 61.23 -59.34
CA ASP A 1108 31.41 61.67 -59.39
C ASP A 1108 31.96 62.91 -58.64
N THR A 1109 32.54 62.58 -57.48
CA THR A 1109 33.94 62.87 -57.07
C THR A 1109 34.48 64.31 -57.07
N GLN A 1110 34.82 64.85 -55.88
CA GLN A 1110 36.20 64.82 -55.33
C GLN A 1110 36.31 65.58 -53.99
N ASN A 1111 37.20 65.11 -53.11
CA ASN A 1111 37.60 65.65 -51.79
C ASN A 1111 36.48 65.64 -50.72
N GLY A 1112 36.65 65.08 -49.51
CA GLY A 1112 37.80 64.36 -48.95
C GLY A 1112 38.68 65.21 -48.03
N ASP A 1113 38.42 65.09 -46.72
CA ASP A 1113 39.25 65.41 -45.53
C ASP A 1113 38.69 64.44 -44.45
N ASP A 1114 39.29 63.33 -44.04
CA ASP A 1114 40.60 63.01 -43.43
C ASP A 1114 40.83 63.44 -41.96
N GLU A 1115 41.46 62.51 -41.25
CA GLU A 1115 42.09 62.55 -39.91
C GLU A 1115 42.58 63.91 -39.37
N ALA A 1116 42.28 64.20 -38.09
CA ALA A 1116 43.20 64.95 -37.20
C ALA A 1116 42.84 64.80 -35.70
N ALA A 1117 43.87 64.87 -34.83
CA ALA A 1117 43.76 64.96 -33.37
C ALA A 1117 44.70 66.04 -32.79
N ALA A 1118 44.43 66.49 -31.55
CA ALA A 1118 45.24 67.40 -30.71
C ALA A 1118 45.47 68.84 -31.26
N GLU A 1119 45.92 69.85 -30.50
CA GLU A 1119 46.15 70.04 -29.05
C GLU A 1119 44.97 70.90 -28.47
N SER A 1120 44.96 71.60 -27.32
CA SER A 1120 45.83 71.86 -26.14
C SER A 1120 44.91 72.04 -24.89
N ASP A 1121 45.27 72.46 -23.66
CA ASP A 1121 46.41 73.21 -23.10
C ASP A 1121 46.56 73.00 -21.56
N SER A 1122 47.48 73.77 -20.94
CA SER A 1122 47.69 74.14 -19.51
C SER A 1122 46.59 73.90 -18.45
N GLU A 1123 46.90 73.57 -17.17
CA GLU A 1123 48.18 73.29 -16.48
C GLU A 1123 47.99 72.57 -15.11
N THR A 1124 49.04 71.84 -14.66
CA THR A 1124 49.42 71.39 -13.28
C THR A 1124 48.56 70.36 -12.49
N SER A 1125 49.12 69.40 -11.72
CA SER A 1125 50.53 68.95 -11.50
C SER A 1125 50.66 67.63 -10.67
N ASP A 1126 51.70 66.82 -10.96
CA ASP A 1126 52.45 65.82 -10.13
C ASP A 1126 51.71 64.59 -9.51
N ASP A 1127 52.20 63.34 -9.38
CA ASP A 1127 53.33 62.47 -9.87
C ASP A 1127 52.87 60.98 -9.61
N VAL A 1128 53.22 59.83 -10.24
CA VAL A 1128 54.41 59.25 -10.94
C VAL A 1128 55.52 58.78 -9.96
N PRO A 1129 56.35 57.70 -10.18
CA PRO A 1129 56.36 56.55 -11.14
C PRO A 1129 56.27 55.14 -10.47
N GLY A 1130 56.39 53.95 -11.12
CA GLY A 1130 56.44 53.55 -12.55
C GLY A 1130 57.46 52.42 -12.91
N PHE A 1131 57.16 51.61 -13.95
CA PHE A 1131 58.04 50.67 -14.73
C PHE A 1131 58.69 49.43 -14.03
N GLY A 1132 59.09 48.34 -14.70
CA GLY A 1132 58.90 47.89 -16.10
C GLY A 1132 59.92 46.81 -16.62
N PHE A 1133 59.57 46.10 -17.71
CA PHE A 1133 60.42 45.31 -18.65
C PHE A 1133 61.06 43.92 -18.29
N ALA A 1134 60.73 42.94 -19.16
CA ALA A 1134 61.59 41.98 -19.91
C ALA A 1134 62.47 40.86 -19.27
N ALA A 1135 62.20 39.63 -19.78
CA ALA A 1135 63.13 38.57 -20.23
C ALA A 1135 64.37 38.12 -19.41
N GLY A 1136 64.45 36.82 -19.09
CA GLY A 1136 65.69 36.16 -18.63
C GLY A 1136 65.61 34.63 -18.53
N ILE A 1137 66.65 33.93 -19.00
CA ILE A 1137 66.82 32.46 -18.87
C ILE A 1137 67.88 32.16 -17.81
N ALA A 1138 67.59 31.30 -16.81
CA ALA A 1138 68.55 30.40 -16.15
C ALA A 1138 67.86 29.52 -15.09
N ALA A 1139 68.47 28.38 -14.75
CA ALA A 1139 68.02 27.47 -13.69
C ALA A 1139 69.13 27.20 -12.64
N VAL A 1140 68.72 26.83 -11.42
CA VAL A 1140 69.40 26.01 -10.38
C VAL A 1140 68.33 25.83 -9.28
N LEU A 1141 67.82 24.65 -8.89
CA LEU A 1141 68.36 23.31 -8.61
C LEU A 1141 68.96 23.17 -7.18
N VAL A 1142 68.11 22.75 -6.24
CA VAL A 1142 68.49 22.07 -4.98
C VAL A 1142 67.57 20.84 -4.83
N THR A 1143 68.08 19.76 -4.22
CA THR A 1143 67.48 18.42 -4.29
C THR A 1143 67.25 17.81 -2.90
N ALA A 1144 66.17 17.03 -2.75
CA ALA A 1144 66.06 15.97 -1.75
C ALA A 1144 65.35 14.74 -2.37
N LEU A 1145 65.93 13.54 -2.20
CA LEU A 1145 65.28 12.25 -2.49
C LEU A 1145 64.52 11.79 -1.23
N VAL A 1146 63.56 10.85 -1.27
CA VAL A 1146 63.74 9.38 -1.40
C VAL A 1146 62.33 8.76 -1.62
N THR A 1147 61.92 8.15 -2.77
CA THR A 1147 62.15 6.77 -3.32
C THR A 1147 61.95 5.61 -2.33
N CYS A 1148 61.26 4.49 -2.58
CA CYS A 1148 60.66 3.82 -3.76
C CYS A 1148 59.29 3.19 -3.34
N ARG A 1149 58.36 2.69 -4.18
CA ARG A 1149 58.43 1.59 -5.20
C ARG A 1149 58.99 0.26 -4.64
N SER A 1150 58.66 -0.95 -5.12
CA SER A 1150 57.61 -1.50 -6.02
C SER A 1150 57.75 -3.05 -5.96
N ALA A 1151 56.88 -3.92 -6.51
CA ALA A 1151 55.79 -3.75 -7.47
C ALA A 1151 54.68 -4.81 -7.22
N GLY A 1152 53.64 -4.82 -8.06
CA GLY A 1152 52.54 -5.80 -8.14
C GLY A 1152 51.73 -5.53 -9.40
#